data_AF-A0A2M7EEG1-F1
#
_entry.id   AF-A0A2M7EEG1-F1
#
_cell.length_a   1.000
_cell.length_b   1.000
_cell.length_c   1.000
_cell.angle_alpha   90.00
_cell.angle_beta   90.00
_cell.angle_gamma   90.00
#
_symmetry.space_group_name_H-M   'P 1'
#
loop_
_entity.id
_entity.type
_entity.pdbx_description
1 polymer ?
#
loop_
_entity_poly.entity_id
_entity_poly.type
_entity_poly.pdbx_seq_one_letter_code
_entity_poly.pdbx_strand_id
1 'polypeptide(L)'
;MSENLSGRHQNLSAKNQNCIIRISSMGIENKAAILYITDNGFALARKLNSLYPYAKVFKFKPDTLSKFWGKRKNFIFIMASGIVVRTIAPLLKDKRTDPAVVVLDEKGKFSVSLLSGHLGGANKIAKEIADFLNSKRGLVGETKSHPRTEAVITTASDINGLPAIDLWAKENDLVIEKWETVSKISTRFLNSGELKVYSEVEIKMPEGFLRTDKPSSADVLVTNKKGRFTDSPIHRFTGLYLRPRNLIIGVGCNKGTSANEIENSVKTVLDENNLSFLSIHSIAAIDIKANEPGLITFAQKYNLGIKTFSANELNTLISRQPSAISFSKAAFKATGAYAVAEPSALLASGADKLLVRKQKIGNVTVAIAECGLRNDINATNAPSHPPLKLRGGRGSYECGKIRNPKSEITPKLYIVGTGPGSIVHITPYAQNAIRNSDVIVGYGTYIELIKELIKGKEIVSTGMTQEIDRCKKAVELAISGRTVSIISGGDPGIYAMAGLVFEMLKNETEKQRSGEMETKEQHRTETSPIHRFTDSPIQVEVIPGVSALNACAARLGAPLMHDFASISLSDRLTPWEVIEKRLDAAAKSDFVIILYNPKSKGRAEHINKAREIILKYRKPETPVGIVKGAMREDEKIVIADLKNMLEHEIDMQTTVIIGNSQTFVWNNRMITPRGYEKKFKK
;
A
#
# COMPACT_ATOMS: atom_id res chain seq x y z
N MET A 1 33.35 64.22 25.03
CA MET A 1 33.11 64.85 26.35
C MET A 1 31.67 65.30 26.37
N SER A 2 30.93 64.89 27.42
CA SER A 2 29.67 65.49 27.95
C SER A 2 28.48 65.65 26.98
N GLU A 3 27.22 65.48 27.33
CA GLU A 3 26.51 65.09 28.55
C GLU A 3 25.02 64.99 28.12
N ASN A 4 24.31 64.03 28.71
CA ASN A 4 22.97 64.13 29.30
C ASN A 4 21.81 64.97 28.69
N LEU A 5 20.61 64.36 28.85
CA LEU A 5 19.25 64.96 28.91
C LEU A 5 18.64 65.31 27.55
N SER A 6 17.39 65.05 27.19
CA SER A 6 16.13 64.61 27.84
C SER A 6 15.11 64.48 26.67
N GLY A 7 13.99 63.79 26.68
CA GLY A 7 13.22 63.05 27.67
C GLY A 7 11.83 62.73 27.07
N ARG A 8 11.09 61.87 27.79
CA ARG A 8 9.61 61.72 27.85
C ARG A 8 8.90 61.21 26.58
N HIS A 9 8.46 59.95 26.60
CA HIS A 9 7.16 59.46 27.11
C HIS A 9 5.96 59.74 26.18
N GLN A 10 5.38 58.68 25.60
CA GLN A 10 4.01 58.18 25.82
C GLN A 10 3.72 57.02 24.84
N ASN A 11 3.60 55.79 25.33
CA ASN A 11 2.33 55.08 25.60
C ASN A 11 1.55 54.69 24.33
N LEU A 12 1.42 53.39 24.06
CA LEU A 12 0.14 52.66 24.11
C LEU A 12 0.28 51.19 23.65
N SER A 13 -0.22 50.30 24.51
CA SER A 13 -0.84 49.00 24.17
C SER A 13 0.04 47.85 23.63
N ALA A 14 0.76 47.18 24.52
CA ALA A 14 1.13 45.78 24.35
C ALA A 14 -0.09 44.88 24.67
N LYS A 15 -0.84 44.48 23.64
CA LYS A 15 -1.88 43.44 23.73
C LYS A 15 -1.33 42.12 23.20
N ASN A 16 -1.37 41.10 24.07
CA ASN A 16 -1.47 39.66 23.80
C ASN A 16 -0.84 39.14 22.50
N GLN A 17 0.44 38.76 22.56
CA GLN A 17 0.98 37.75 21.66
C GLN A 17 0.94 36.39 22.35
N ASN A 18 -0.10 35.61 22.05
CA ASN A 18 -0.07 34.16 22.20
C ASN A 18 1.07 33.63 21.32
N CYS A 19 2.23 33.40 21.94
CA CYS A 19 3.43 32.94 21.27
C CYS A 19 3.25 31.47 20.89
N ILE A 20 2.68 31.21 19.71
CA ILE A 20 2.81 29.93 19.05
C ILE A 20 4.27 29.84 18.61
N ILE A 21 5.08 29.04 19.30
CA ILE A 21 6.40 28.65 18.79
C ILE A 21 6.16 27.68 17.62
N ARG A 22 5.83 28.23 16.46
CA ARG A 22 6.01 27.53 15.19
C ARG A 22 7.50 27.60 14.90
N ILE A 23 8.17 26.44 14.90
CA ILE A 23 9.47 26.31 14.24
C ILE A 23 9.21 26.71 12.78
N SER A 24 9.57 27.94 12.44
CA SER A 24 9.31 28.53 11.14
C SER A 24 10.06 27.72 10.08
N SER A 25 9.33 26.91 9.33
CA SER A 25 9.80 26.16 8.16
C SER A 25 10.08 27.06 6.94
N MET A 26 10.17 28.38 7.13
CA MET A 26 10.31 29.42 6.10
C MET A 26 11.63 29.38 5.28
N GLY A 27 12.41 28.30 5.36
CA GLY A 27 13.66 28.14 4.61
C GLY A 27 13.81 26.85 3.78
N ILE A 28 12.84 25.92 3.78
CA ILE A 28 12.99 24.60 3.13
C ILE A 28 12.11 24.45 1.87
N GLU A 29 10.96 25.11 1.81
CA GLU A 29 9.98 24.90 0.73
C GLU A 29 10.42 25.41 -0.65
N ASN A 30 11.41 26.31 -0.72
CA ASN A 30 11.90 26.90 -1.97
C ASN A 30 13.27 26.38 -2.47
N LYS A 31 13.79 25.28 -1.91
CA LYS A 31 15.11 24.75 -2.30
C LYS A 31 15.02 23.87 -3.57
N ALA A 32 14.78 24.49 -4.73
CA ALA A 32 14.90 23.83 -6.02
C ALA A 32 16.37 23.66 -6.45
N ALA A 33 16.68 22.63 -7.24
CA ALA A 33 17.95 22.52 -7.96
C ALA A 33 17.68 22.36 -9.45
N ILE A 34 18.40 23.15 -10.26
CA ILE A 34 18.33 23.07 -11.73
C ILE A 34 19.65 22.49 -12.22
N LEU A 35 19.58 21.36 -12.93
CA LEU A 35 20.76 20.62 -13.40
C LEU A 35 20.77 20.57 -14.92
N TYR A 36 21.90 20.88 -15.55
CA TYR A 36 22.05 20.93 -17.01
C TYR A 36 23.33 20.23 -17.50
N ILE A 37 23.37 19.82 -18.77
CA ILE A 37 24.59 19.23 -19.39
C ILE A 37 25.17 20.16 -20.46
N THR A 38 24.33 20.67 -21.37
CA THR A 38 24.73 21.46 -22.54
C THR A 38 24.65 22.97 -22.28
N ASP A 39 25.32 23.78 -23.10
CA ASP A 39 25.27 25.24 -22.99
C ASP A 39 23.87 25.80 -23.30
N ASN A 40 23.15 25.18 -24.24
CA ASN A 40 21.73 25.46 -24.46
C ASN A 40 20.89 25.16 -23.21
N GLY A 41 21.17 24.03 -22.54
CA GLY A 41 20.56 23.71 -21.26
C GLY A 41 20.89 24.72 -20.16
N PHE A 42 22.10 25.28 -20.15
CA PHE A 42 22.47 26.36 -19.23
C PHE A 42 21.69 27.65 -19.49
N ALA A 43 21.51 28.02 -20.76
CA ALA A 43 20.71 29.18 -21.14
C ALA A 43 19.25 29.02 -20.69
N LEU A 44 18.67 27.83 -20.87
CA LEU A 44 17.33 27.52 -20.37
C LEU A 44 17.27 27.53 -18.83
N ALA A 45 18.29 26.99 -18.15
CA ALA A 45 18.39 27.05 -16.69
C ALA A 45 18.39 28.49 -16.16
N ARG A 46 19.13 29.40 -16.82
CA ARG A 46 19.13 30.82 -16.46
C ARG A 46 17.77 31.47 -16.63
N LYS A 47 17.02 31.12 -17.68
CA LYS A 47 15.64 31.60 -17.86
C LYS A 47 14.74 31.13 -16.71
N LEU A 48 14.79 29.84 -16.36
CA LEU A 48 14.01 29.26 -15.26
C LEU A 48 14.41 29.79 -13.88
N ASN A 49 15.62 30.30 -13.71
CA ASN A 49 16.05 30.93 -12.47
C ASN A 49 15.23 32.18 -12.11
N SER A 50 14.56 32.82 -13.07
CA SER A 50 13.64 33.93 -12.77
C SER A 50 12.29 33.46 -12.19
N LEU A 51 11.86 32.24 -12.50
CA LEU A 51 10.70 31.59 -11.89
C LEU A 51 11.06 31.02 -10.50
N TYR A 52 12.27 30.50 -10.34
CA TYR A 52 12.79 29.96 -9.09
C TYR A 52 14.06 30.70 -8.63
N PRO A 53 13.93 31.93 -8.08
CA PRO A 53 15.09 32.80 -7.77
C PRO A 53 16.06 32.25 -6.72
N TYR A 54 15.60 31.31 -5.89
CA TYR A 54 16.42 30.63 -4.87
C TYR A 54 16.93 29.25 -5.32
N ALA A 55 16.67 28.86 -6.58
CA ALA A 55 17.17 27.62 -7.11
C ALA A 55 18.69 27.67 -7.22
N LYS A 56 19.36 26.56 -6.89
CA LYS A 56 20.78 26.43 -7.21
C LYS A 56 20.92 25.78 -8.59
N VAL A 57 21.65 26.43 -9.48
CA VAL A 57 21.93 25.97 -10.84
C VAL A 57 23.30 25.29 -10.87
N PHE A 58 23.39 24.07 -11.37
CA PHE A 58 24.65 23.31 -11.43
C PHE A 58 24.79 22.53 -12.74
N LYS A 59 26.02 22.44 -13.26
CA LYS A 59 26.34 21.48 -14.31
C LYS A 59 26.25 20.06 -13.75
N PHE A 60 25.51 19.19 -14.41
CA PHE A 60 25.22 17.84 -13.95
C PHE A 60 26.46 16.96 -13.93
N LYS A 61 26.66 16.26 -12.81
CA LYS A 61 27.63 15.17 -12.63
C LYS A 61 26.94 14.06 -11.82
N PRO A 62 26.98 12.78 -12.28
CA PRO A 62 26.26 11.69 -11.61
C PRO A 62 26.57 11.59 -10.11
N ASP A 63 27.85 11.67 -9.73
CA ASP A 63 28.30 11.49 -8.33
C ASP A 63 27.90 12.62 -7.39
N THR A 64 27.39 13.72 -7.93
CA THR A 64 27.03 14.91 -7.14
C THR A 64 25.56 14.89 -6.73
N LEU A 65 24.72 14.10 -7.39
CA LEU A 65 23.28 14.07 -7.11
C LEU A 65 22.97 13.47 -5.73
N SER A 66 23.66 12.40 -5.34
CA SER A 66 23.51 11.74 -4.03
C SER A 66 23.74 12.69 -2.85
N LYS A 67 24.63 13.68 -2.99
CA LYS A 67 24.95 14.68 -1.95
C LYS A 67 23.79 15.65 -1.66
N PHE A 68 22.92 15.85 -2.64
CA PHE A 68 21.79 16.78 -2.59
C PHE A 68 20.43 16.08 -2.50
N TRP A 69 20.35 14.81 -2.87
CA TRP A 69 19.13 14.00 -2.76
C TRP A 69 18.62 13.97 -1.30
N GLY A 70 17.34 14.26 -1.09
CA GLY A 70 16.74 14.39 0.24
C GLY A 70 17.02 15.71 1.00
N LYS A 71 18.00 16.52 0.57
CA LYS A 71 18.23 17.88 1.13
C LYS A 71 17.43 18.97 0.42
N ARG A 72 16.84 18.64 -0.73
CA ARG A 72 16.04 19.51 -1.59
C ARG A 72 14.75 18.80 -1.96
N LYS A 73 13.66 19.56 -2.05
CA LYS A 73 12.33 19.01 -2.38
C LYS A 73 12.05 18.95 -3.88
N ASN A 74 12.71 19.79 -4.68
CA ASN A 74 12.41 19.95 -6.10
C ASN A 74 13.68 19.87 -6.95
N PHE A 75 13.68 19.02 -7.98
CA PHE A 75 14.76 18.90 -8.95
C PHE A 75 14.22 19.09 -10.37
N ILE A 76 14.89 19.96 -11.12
CA ILE A 76 14.58 20.28 -12.50
C ILE A 76 15.82 19.90 -13.33
N PHE A 77 15.69 18.90 -14.19
CA PHE A 77 16.79 18.42 -15.04
C PHE A 77 16.57 18.89 -16.47
N ILE A 78 17.58 19.51 -17.09
CA ILE A 78 17.57 19.94 -18.48
C ILE A 78 18.54 19.03 -19.24
N MET A 79 18.03 17.86 -19.64
CA MET A 79 18.76 16.77 -20.30
C MET A 79 17.79 15.64 -20.69
N ALA A 80 18.29 14.61 -21.37
CA ALA A 80 17.49 13.43 -21.70
C ALA A 80 16.95 12.70 -20.46
N SER A 81 15.66 12.35 -20.47
CA SER A 81 14.98 11.64 -19.37
C SER A 81 15.65 10.32 -18.99
N GLY A 82 16.19 9.58 -19.96
CA GLY A 82 16.91 8.33 -19.71
C GLY A 82 18.15 8.48 -18.82
N ILE A 83 18.86 9.63 -18.89
CA ILE A 83 19.99 9.93 -17.99
C ILE A 83 19.48 10.13 -16.56
N VAL A 84 18.40 10.90 -16.44
CA VAL A 84 17.77 11.19 -15.15
C VAL A 84 17.28 9.91 -14.49
N VAL A 85 16.51 9.08 -15.21
CA VAL A 85 15.99 7.79 -14.72
C VAL A 85 17.10 6.89 -14.18
N ARG A 86 18.18 6.67 -14.96
CA ARG A 86 19.30 5.83 -14.52
C ARG A 86 20.02 6.38 -13.30
N THR A 87 20.12 7.70 -13.17
CA THR A 87 20.85 8.35 -12.07
C THR A 87 20.03 8.38 -10.79
N ILE A 88 18.71 8.61 -10.88
CA ILE A 88 17.84 8.68 -9.70
C ILE A 88 17.42 7.29 -9.20
N ALA A 89 17.33 6.28 -10.07
CA ALA A 89 16.91 4.93 -9.74
C ALA A 89 17.54 4.35 -8.45
N PRO A 90 18.87 4.41 -8.23
CA PRO A 90 19.48 3.91 -6.98
C PRO A 90 19.19 4.78 -5.74
N LEU A 91 18.65 5.98 -5.91
CA LEU A 91 18.36 6.93 -4.83
C LEU A 91 16.89 6.93 -4.41
N LEU A 92 16.01 6.28 -5.18
CA LEU A 92 14.58 6.20 -4.91
C LEU A 92 14.30 5.37 -3.66
N LYS A 93 13.38 5.84 -2.83
CA LYS A 93 12.97 5.14 -1.61
C LYS A 93 11.47 4.99 -1.55
N ASP A 94 10.77 6.12 -1.62
CA ASP A 94 9.33 6.17 -1.41
C ASP A 94 8.75 7.47 -1.97
N LYS A 95 7.65 7.38 -2.73
CA LYS A 95 6.95 8.54 -3.33
C LYS A 95 6.53 9.64 -2.34
N ARG A 96 6.50 9.35 -1.03
CA ARG A 96 6.17 10.28 0.05
C ARG A 96 7.36 11.13 0.47
N THR A 97 8.58 10.59 0.36
CA THR A 97 9.82 11.24 0.80
C THR A 97 10.69 11.68 -0.36
N ASP A 98 10.55 11.01 -1.51
CA ASP A 98 11.33 11.30 -2.70
C ASP A 98 10.93 12.67 -3.28
N PRO A 99 11.91 13.47 -3.70
CA PRO A 99 11.67 14.82 -4.18
C PRO A 99 10.88 14.82 -5.49
N ALA A 100 10.22 15.94 -5.80
CA ALA A 100 9.69 16.17 -7.13
C ALA A 100 10.82 16.22 -8.16
N VAL A 101 10.65 15.48 -9.25
CA VAL A 101 11.58 15.50 -10.39
C VAL A 101 10.82 15.89 -11.64
N VAL A 102 11.26 16.96 -12.28
CA VAL A 102 10.80 17.42 -13.59
C VAL A 102 11.97 17.39 -14.57
N VAL A 103 11.71 16.93 -15.79
CA VAL A 103 12.71 16.87 -16.87
C VAL A 103 12.29 17.74 -18.04
N LEU A 104 13.21 18.54 -18.54
CA LEU A 104 13.08 19.32 -19.76
C LEU A 104 14.10 18.86 -20.80
N ASP A 105 13.70 18.89 -22.07
CA ASP A 105 14.66 18.88 -23.16
C ASP A 105 15.35 20.24 -23.27
N GLU A 106 16.51 20.29 -23.93
CA GLU A 106 17.32 21.50 -24.02
C GLU A 106 16.67 22.63 -24.83
N LYS A 107 15.66 22.33 -25.67
CA LYS A 107 14.85 23.34 -26.39
C LYS A 107 13.63 23.79 -25.58
N GLY A 108 13.39 23.18 -24.42
CA GLY A 108 12.26 23.48 -23.55
C GLY A 108 10.90 23.16 -24.20
N LYS A 109 10.84 22.19 -25.12
CA LYS A 109 9.61 21.77 -25.78
C LYS A 109 8.69 20.99 -24.83
N PHE A 110 9.26 20.16 -23.97
CA PHE A 110 8.53 19.32 -23.02
C PHE A 110 8.99 19.59 -21.60
N SER A 111 8.03 19.71 -20.69
CA SER A 111 8.21 19.77 -19.25
C SER A 111 7.57 18.53 -18.64
N VAL A 112 8.38 17.50 -18.42
CA VAL A 112 7.93 16.15 -18.08
C VAL A 112 7.93 15.96 -16.57
N SER A 113 6.76 15.69 -15.98
CA SER A 113 6.65 15.25 -14.58
C SER A 113 7.16 13.81 -14.47
N LEU A 114 8.37 13.62 -13.93
CA LEU A 114 9.05 12.32 -13.94
C LEU A 114 8.90 11.53 -12.62
N LEU A 115 8.92 12.20 -11.47
CA LEU A 115 8.83 11.55 -10.16
C LEU A 115 8.04 12.40 -9.16
N SER A 116 7.25 11.74 -8.31
CA SER A 116 6.47 12.36 -7.23
C SER A 116 5.47 13.42 -7.74
N GLY A 117 4.65 13.03 -8.73
CA GLY A 117 3.69 13.90 -9.44
C GLY A 117 2.69 14.64 -8.56
N HIS A 118 1.94 13.93 -7.71
CA HIS A 118 0.87 14.51 -6.86
C HIS A 118 1.43 15.17 -5.59
N LEU A 119 1.57 14.41 -4.49
CA LEU A 119 2.03 14.96 -3.19
C LEU A 119 3.42 15.61 -3.23
N GLY A 120 4.32 15.10 -4.08
CA GLY A 120 5.64 15.69 -4.25
C GLY A 120 5.65 16.99 -5.06
N GLY A 121 4.63 17.22 -5.89
CA GLY A 121 4.42 18.47 -6.61
C GLY A 121 5.04 18.53 -8.02
N ALA A 122 5.57 17.42 -8.57
CA ALA A 122 6.17 17.46 -9.91
C ALA A 122 5.16 17.81 -11.02
N ASN A 123 3.89 17.42 -10.89
CA ASN A 123 2.85 17.80 -11.86
C ASN A 123 2.63 19.32 -11.87
N LYS A 124 2.58 19.93 -10.68
CA LYS A 124 2.42 21.37 -10.53
C LYS A 124 3.63 22.11 -11.12
N ILE A 125 4.84 21.70 -10.76
CA ILE A 125 6.08 22.29 -11.28
C ILE A 125 6.14 22.17 -12.81
N ALA A 126 5.76 21.02 -13.36
CA ALA A 126 5.76 20.81 -14.81
C ALA A 126 4.83 21.80 -15.54
N LYS A 127 3.60 22.00 -15.01
CA LYS A 127 2.63 23.01 -15.51
C LYS A 127 3.16 24.43 -15.36
N GLU A 128 3.65 24.80 -14.16
CA GLU A 128 4.22 26.13 -13.89
C GLU A 128 5.35 26.50 -14.85
N ILE A 129 6.27 25.57 -15.10
CA ILE A 129 7.38 25.77 -16.03
C ILE A 129 6.87 25.95 -17.47
N ALA A 130 5.91 25.13 -17.90
CA ALA A 130 5.35 25.23 -19.25
C ALA A 130 4.62 26.58 -19.44
N ASP A 131 3.80 27.00 -18.48
CA ASP A 131 3.09 28.27 -18.52
C ASP A 131 4.06 29.45 -18.50
N PHE A 132 5.08 29.41 -17.64
CA PHE A 132 6.11 30.44 -17.57
C PHE A 132 6.88 30.58 -18.88
N LEU A 133 7.40 29.48 -19.45
CA LEU A 133 8.14 29.52 -20.71
C LEU A 133 7.25 30.00 -21.86
N ASN A 134 5.98 29.61 -21.88
CA ASN A 134 5.02 30.11 -22.86
C ASN A 134 4.69 31.60 -22.70
N SER A 135 4.63 32.12 -21.46
CA SER A 135 4.39 33.54 -21.18
C SER A 135 5.54 34.46 -21.61
N LYS A 136 6.76 33.92 -21.70
CA LYS A 136 7.95 34.66 -22.13
C LYS A 136 8.13 34.69 -23.65
N ARG A 137 7.30 33.94 -24.39
CA ARG A 137 7.29 33.97 -25.86
C ARG A 137 6.84 35.33 -26.37
N GLY A 138 7.56 35.85 -27.37
CA GLY A 138 7.23 37.12 -28.02
C GLY A 138 7.82 38.36 -27.35
N LEU A 139 8.65 38.20 -26.31
CA LEU A 139 9.54 39.26 -25.85
C LEU A 139 10.73 39.37 -26.82
N VAL A 140 11.18 40.62 -27.05
CA VAL A 140 12.10 41.02 -28.13
C VAL A 140 13.32 40.09 -28.24
N GLY A 141 13.46 39.42 -29.40
CA GLY A 141 14.63 38.60 -29.76
C GLY A 141 14.38 37.09 -29.97
N GLU A 142 13.20 36.56 -29.63
CA GLU A 142 12.88 35.14 -29.91
C GLU A 142 12.12 34.95 -31.23
N THR A 143 12.67 34.13 -32.12
CA THR A 143 12.05 33.76 -33.40
C THR A 143 10.79 32.94 -33.16
N LYS A 144 9.70 33.23 -33.91
CA LYS A 144 8.40 32.53 -33.89
C LYS A 144 8.47 31.02 -34.21
N SER A 145 9.66 30.45 -34.42
CA SER A 145 9.91 29.08 -34.87
C SER A 145 10.07 28.04 -33.76
N HIS A 146 10.18 28.44 -32.49
CA HIS A 146 10.24 27.45 -31.41
C HIS A 146 8.84 26.81 -31.17
N PRO A 147 8.74 25.51 -30.88
CA PRO A 147 7.48 24.85 -30.50
C PRO A 147 7.05 25.21 -29.07
N ARG A 148 5.74 25.36 -28.84
CA ARG A 148 5.15 25.68 -27.52
C ARG A 148 5.60 24.65 -26.48
N THR A 149 5.89 25.10 -25.26
CA THR A 149 6.24 24.17 -24.17
C THR A 149 4.99 23.43 -23.72
N GLU A 150 5.06 22.12 -23.68
CA GLU A 150 3.99 21.22 -23.25
C GLU A 150 4.34 20.55 -21.91
N ALA A 151 3.42 20.61 -20.95
CA ALA A 151 3.56 19.87 -19.69
C ALA A 151 3.12 18.42 -19.91
N VAL A 152 4.05 17.47 -19.79
CA VAL A 152 3.79 16.04 -19.98
C VAL A 152 3.52 15.42 -18.61
N ILE A 153 2.26 15.08 -18.36
CA ILE A 153 1.78 14.50 -17.11
C ILE A 153 1.06 13.21 -17.43
N THR A 154 1.53 12.11 -16.84
CA THR A 154 1.06 10.75 -17.13
C THR A 154 0.28 10.12 -15.98
N THR A 155 0.04 10.86 -14.90
CA THR A 155 -0.74 10.38 -13.76
C THR A 155 -2.18 10.13 -14.18
N ALA A 156 -2.67 8.91 -13.94
CA ALA A 156 -4.00 8.47 -14.37
C ALA A 156 -5.14 9.39 -13.87
N SER A 157 -5.02 9.98 -12.68
CA SER A 157 -6.00 10.93 -12.15
C SER A 157 -6.08 12.23 -12.96
N ASP A 158 -4.93 12.80 -13.37
CA ASP A 158 -4.90 14.01 -14.20
C ASP A 158 -5.43 13.75 -15.61
N ILE A 159 -5.10 12.60 -16.21
CA ILE A 159 -5.58 12.23 -17.56
C ILE A 159 -7.11 12.11 -17.59
N ASN A 160 -7.70 11.56 -16.53
CA ASN A 160 -9.15 11.37 -16.44
C ASN A 160 -9.88 12.55 -15.77
N GLY A 161 -9.18 13.64 -15.43
CA GLY A 161 -9.76 14.82 -14.79
C GLY A 161 -10.30 14.59 -13.37
N LEU A 162 -9.93 13.48 -12.72
CA LEU A 162 -10.45 13.11 -11.41
C LEU A 162 -9.53 13.60 -10.27
N PRO A 163 -10.11 14.07 -9.15
CA PRO A 163 -9.34 14.55 -8.00
C PRO A 163 -8.53 13.43 -7.33
N ALA A 164 -7.29 13.76 -6.94
CA ALA A 164 -6.43 12.81 -6.24
C ALA A 164 -6.76 12.76 -4.74
N ILE A 165 -7.07 11.57 -4.22
CA ILE A 165 -7.50 11.34 -2.83
C ILE A 165 -6.44 11.83 -1.82
N ASP A 166 -5.16 11.66 -2.14
CA ASP A 166 -4.04 12.05 -1.28
C ASP A 166 -3.82 13.58 -1.23
N LEU A 167 -4.05 14.27 -2.34
CA LEU A 167 -4.08 15.74 -2.37
C LEU A 167 -5.28 16.28 -1.60
N TRP A 168 -6.48 15.73 -1.84
CA TRP A 168 -7.69 16.11 -1.11
C TRP A 168 -7.54 15.91 0.40
N ALA A 169 -6.95 14.78 0.83
CA ALA A 169 -6.66 14.53 2.24
C ALA A 169 -5.71 15.59 2.82
N LYS A 170 -4.64 15.95 2.10
CA LYS A 170 -3.69 16.98 2.52
C LYS A 170 -4.34 18.37 2.61
N GLU A 171 -5.18 18.74 1.65
CA GLU A 171 -5.87 20.04 1.61
C GLU A 171 -6.83 20.24 2.78
N ASN A 172 -7.40 19.14 3.31
CA ASN A 172 -8.34 19.16 4.43
C ASN A 172 -7.69 18.77 5.77
N ASP A 173 -6.35 18.79 5.87
CA ASP A 173 -5.56 18.36 7.06
C ASP A 173 -5.97 16.97 7.62
N LEU A 174 -6.23 16.04 6.69
CA LEU A 174 -6.57 14.65 6.98
C LEU A 174 -5.34 13.76 6.87
N VAL A 175 -5.12 12.91 7.87
CA VAL A 175 -4.04 11.92 7.86
C VAL A 175 -4.54 10.60 7.31
N ILE A 176 -3.89 10.10 6.26
CA ILE A 176 -4.11 8.76 5.74
C ILE A 176 -3.56 7.73 6.74
N GLU A 177 -4.43 6.86 7.27
CA GLU A 177 -4.02 5.83 8.22
C GLU A 177 -3.22 4.69 7.57
N LYS A 178 -3.70 4.19 6.42
CA LYS A 178 -3.09 3.07 5.69
C LYS A 178 -2.88 3.43 4.24
N TRP A 179 -1.63 3.73 3.89
CA TRP A 179 -1.25 4.21 2.57
C TRP A 179 -1.41 3.14 1.49
N GLU A 180 -1.31 1.87 1.86
CA GLU A 180 -1.46 0.71 0.97
C GLU A 180 -2.89 0.62 0.41
N THR A 181 -3.86 1.19 1.11
CA THR A 181 -5.27 1.21 0.69
C THR A 181 -5.53 2.28 -0.37
N VAL A 182 -4.77 3.39 -0.39
CA VAL A 182 -4.99 4.52 -1.30
C VAL A 182 -5.02 4.07 -2.75
N SER A 183 -4.03 3.28 -3.19
CA SER A 183 -3.97 2.81 -4.59
C SER A 183 -5.23 2.02 -4.99
N LYS A 184 -5.73 1.15 -4.11
CA LYS A 184 -6.92 0.34 -4.39
C LYS A 184 -8.17 1.21 -4.55
N ILE A 185 -8.32 2.20 -3.66
CA ILE A 185 -9.47 3.10 -3.65
C ILE A 185 -9.40 4.06 -4.84
N SER A 186 -8.22 4.57 -5.17
CA SER A 186 -7.98 5.39 -6.36
C SER A 186 -8.28 4.63 -7.65
N THR A 187 -7.86 3.37 -7.79
CA THR A 187 -8.19 2.54 -8.96
C THR A 187 -9.69 2.33 -9.07
N ARG A 188 -10.38 2.05 -7.96
CA ARG A 188 -11.84 1.91 -7.99
C ARG A 188 -12.52 3.21 -8.41
N PHE A 189 -12.10 4.34 -7.85
CA PHE A 189 -12.62 5.66 -8.21
C PHE A 189 -12.41 5.98 -9.70
N LEU A 190 -11.23 5.66 -10.24
CA LEU A 190 -10.95 5.80 -11.67
C LEU A 190 -11.91 4.99 -12.54
N ASN A 191 -12.32 3.81 -12.09
CA ASN A 191 -13.22 2.93 -12.83
C ASN A 191 -14.70 3.29 -12.66
N SER A 192 -15.12 3.75 -11.47
CA SER A 192 -16.51 4.07 -11.17
C SER A 192 -16.90 5.51 -11.47
N GLY A 193 -15.94 6.44 -11.49
CA GLY A 193 -16.19 7.89 -11.51
C GLY A 193 -16.75 8.45 -10.20
N GLU A 194 -17.08 7.58 -9.24
CA GLU A 194 -17.73 7.93 -7.98
C GLU A 194 -17.01 7.28 -6.79
N LEU A 195 -16.84 8.06 -5.71
CA LEU A 195 -16.23 7.65 -4.45
C LEU A 195 -17.14 8.01 -3.28
N LYS A 196 -17.65 7.02 -2.55
CA LYS A 196 -18.52 7.26 -1.40
C LYS A 196 -17.72 7.63 -0.16
N VAL A 197 -18.03 8.76 0.45
CA VAL A 197 -17.33 9.28 1.62
C VAL A 197 -18.31 9.45 2.78
N TYR A 198 -18.06 8.76 3.88
CA TYR A 198 -18.69 9.07 5.16
C TYR A 198 -17.73 9.94 5.97
N SER A 199 -18.26 11.02 6.53
CA SER A 199 -17.45 11.99 7.28
C SER A 199 -18.20 12.50 8.50
N GLU A 200 -17.59 12.36 9.67
CA GLU A 200 -18.09 12.94 10.92
C GLU A 200 -17.73 14.43 11.08
N VAL A 201 -16.94 14.96 10.15
CA VAL A 201 -16.51 16.36 10.13
C VAL A 201 -17.02 17.06 8.87
N GLU A 202 -17.15 18.38 8.94
CA GLU A 202 -17.50 19.16 7.76
C GLU A 202 -16.29 19.32 6.85
N ILE A 203 -16.37 18.77 5.63
CA ILE A 203 -15.31 18.82 4.63
C ILE A 203 -15.91 19.04 3.25
N LYS A 204 -15.20 19.78 2.41
CA LYS A 204 -15.61 20.03 1.03
C LYS A 204 -15.33 18.79 0.17
N MET A 205 -16.36 18.27 -0.49
CA MET A 205 -16.22 17.15 -1.42
C MET A 205 -15.89 17.67 -2.82
N PRO A 206 -14.82 17.17 -3.47
CA PRO A 206 -14.56 17.47 -4.87
C PRO A 206 -15.51 16.66 -5.78
N GLU A 207 -15.45 16.92 -7.08
CA GLU A 207 -16.25 16.21 -8.06
C GLU A 207 -16.01 14.69 -8.01
N GLY A 208 -17.09 13.91 -8.14
CA GLY A 208 -17.06 12.45 -8.00
C GLY A 208 -17.04 11.95 -6.55
N PHE A 209 -16.88 12.80 -5.53
CA PHE A 209 -16.95 12.38 -4.12
C PHE A 209 -18.39 12.53 -3.61
N LEU A 210 -19.05 11.41 -3.33
CA LEU A 210 -20.44 11.35 -2.90
C LEU A 210 -20.52 11.17 -1.39
N ARG A 211 -21.17 12.09 -0.68
CA ARG A 211 -21.40 11.92 0.77
C ARG A 211 -22.38 10.77 1.01
N THR A 212 -22.08 9.92 1.98
CA THR A 212 -22.99 8.87 2.47
C THR A 212 -23.18 9.00 3.97
N ASP A 213 -24.41 8.76 4.44
CA ASP A 213 -24.75 8.75 5.87
C ASP A 213 -24.51 7.39 6.53
N LYS A 214 -24.19 6.35 5.72
CA LYS A 214 -23.95 4.99 6.19
C LYS A 214 -22.47 4.64 6.12
N PRO A 215 -21.75 4.55 7.26
CA PRO A 215 -20.34 4.17 7.30
C PRO A 215 -20.03 2.85 6.59
N SER A 216 -20.93 1.87 6.69
CA SER A 216 -20.78 0.55 6.08
C SER A 216 -20.76 0.54 4.55
N SER A 217 -21.31 1.59 3.93
CA SER A 217 -21.34 1.76 2.47
C SER A 217 -20.21 2.64 1.93
N ALA A 218 -19.38 3.19 2.82
CA ALA A 218 -18.36 4.17 2.45
C ALA A 218 -17.13 3.50 1.83
N ASP A 219 -16.51 4.23 0.90
CA ASP A 219 -15.21 3.92 0.35
C ASP A 219 -14.09 4.57 1.15
N VAL A 220 -14.40 5.74 1.72
CA VAL A 220 -13.54 6.52 2.61
C VAL A 220 -14.31 6.89 3.87
N LEU A 221 -13.70 6.63 5.03
CA LEU A 221 -14.18 7.07 6.34
C LEU A 221 -13.31 8.21 6.85
N VAL A 222 -13.90 9.39 7.04
CA VAL A 222 -13.27 10.53 7.70
C VAL A 222 -13.77 10.62 9.13
N THR A 223 -12.94 10.18 10.08
CA THR A 223 -13.32 10.07 11.50
C THR A 223 -12.10 10.01 12.40
N ASN A 224 -12.21 10.66 13.56
CA ASN A 224 -11.22 10.56 14.63
C ASN A 224 -11.38 9.32 15.51
N LYS A 225 -12.41 8.49 15.27
CA LYS A 225 -12.69 7.28 16.05
C LYS A 225 -11.97 6.04 15.50
N LYS A 226 -11.45 5.18 16.38
CA LYS A 226 -10.90 3.85 16.06
C LYS A 226 -11.96 2.76 15.85
N GLY A 227 -13.22 3.05 16.21
CA GLY A 227 -14.30 2.08 16.30
C GLY A 227 -14.56 1.28 15.01
N ARG A 228 -15.11 0.07 15.20
CA ARG A 228 -15.66 -0.75 14.12
C ARG A 228 -16.96 -0.10 13.65
N PHE A 229 -16.90 0.63 12.54
CA PHE A 229 -18.10 1.18 11.87
C PHE A 229 -19.00 0.10 11.24
N THR A 230 -18.61 -1.16 11.39
CA THR A 230 -19.36 -2.34 11.03
C THR A 230 -19.64 -3.12 12.31
N ASP A 231 -20.91 -3.34 12.64
CA ASP A 231 -21.35 -4.08 13.83
C ASP A 231 -20.99 -5.59 13.81
N SER A 232 -20.06 -5.99 12.94
CA SER A 232 -19.68 -7.38 12.72
C SER A 232 -18.21 -7.61 13.07
N PRO A 233 -17.90 -8.56 13.97
CA PRO A 233 -16.55 -9.10 14.15
C PRO A 233 -15.97 -9.76 12.89
N ILE A 234 -16.82 -10.03 11.88
CA ILE A 234 -16.54 -10.81 10.67
C ILE A 234 -16.38 -9.90 9.44
N HIS A 235 -17.13 -8.80 9.36
CA HIS A 235 -17.00 -7.83 8.27
C HIS A 235 -16.16 -6.63 8.72
N ARG A 236 -14.86 -6.61 8.41
CA ARG A 236 -14.02 -5.42 8.60
C ARG A 236 -14.26 -4.43 7.47
N PHE A 237 -14.37 -3.14 7.80
CA PHE A 237 -14.28 -2.08 6.82
C PHE A 237 -12.94 -2.18 6.06
N THR A 238 -13.01 -2.31 4.73
CA THR A 238 -11.85 -2.47 3.83
C THR A 238 -11.51 -1.18 3.06
N GLY A 239 -12.29 -0.11 3.26
CA GLY A 239 -12.05 1.20 2.66
C GLY A 239 -10.90 1.97 3.33
N LEU A 240 -10.74 3.22 2.92
CA LEU A 240 -9.68 4.10 3.42
C LEU A 240 -10.12 4.86 4.68
N TYR A 241 -9.30 4.82 5.73
CA TYR A 241 -9.45 5.71 6.88
C TYR A 241 -8.63 6.98 6.68
N LEU A 242 -9.32 8.12 6.78
CA LEU A 242 -8.74 9.45 6.87
C LEU A 242 -9.02 10.01 8.26
N ARG A 243 -7.97 10.44 8.94
CA ARG A 243 -8.01 10.88 10.34
C ARG A 243 -7.93 12.41 10.39
N PRO A 244 -9.02 13.13 10.72
CA PRO A 244 -8.97 14.56 10.88
C PRO A 244 -8.10 14.91 12.09
N ARG A 245 -7.22 15.90 11.95
CA ARG A 245 -6.39 16.41 13.06
C ARG A 245 -7.17 17.42 13.87
N ASN A 246 -8.11 16.93 14.67
CA ASN A 246 -9.04 17.77 15.43
C ASN A 246 -9.06 17.50 16.94
N LEU A 247 -8.20 16.61 17.45
CA LEU A 247 -8.11 16.32 18.88
C LEU A 247 -7.06 17.18 19.56
N ILE A 248 -7.48 17.96 20.56
CA ILE A 248 -6.59 18.70 21.45
C ILE A 248 -6.40 17.90 22.73
N ILE A 249 -5.15 17.59 23.04
CA ILE A 249 -4.78 16.79 24.21
C ILE A 249 -4.30 17.72 25.32
N GLY A 250 -5.14 17.93 26.32
CA GLY A 250 -4.76 18.63 27.55
C GLY A 250 -3.94 17.73 28.46
N VAL A 251 -2.73 18.14 28.82
CA VAL A 251 -1.78 17.34 29.59
C VAL A 251 -1.35 18.07 30.86
N GLY A 252 -1.45 17.39 32.00
CA GLY A 252 -0.80 17.78 33.24
C GLY A 252 0.05 16.64 33.78
N CYS A 253 1.36 16.84 33.96
CA CYS A 253 2.27 15.81 34.47
C CYS A 253 3.09 16.28 35.69
N ASN A 254 3.69 15.38 36.46
CA ASN A 254 4.65 15.77 37.50
C ASN A 254 5.99 16.23 36.88
N LYS A 255 6.80 16.96 37.64
CA LYS A 255 8.14 17.37 37.19
C LYS A 255 9.02 16.12 37.01
N GLY A 256 9.80 16.07 35.93
CA GLY A 256 10.66 14.93 35.60
C GLY A 256 9.95 13.77 34.89
N THR A 257 8.69 13.94 34.49
CA THR A 257 7.96 12.88 33.77
C THR A 257 8.60 12.65 32.40
N SER A 258 8.89 11.38 32.08
CA SER A 258 9.53 11.03 30.81
C SER A 258 8.58 11.15 29.60
N ALA A 259 9.14 11.37 28.41
CA ALA A 259 8.38 11.43 27.16
C ALA A 259 7.61 10.12 26.88
N ASN A 260 8.20 8.97 27.22
CA ASN A 260 7.57 7.66 27.05
C ASN A 260 6.36 7.48 27.98
N GLU A 261 6.44 7.99 29.22
CA GLU A 261 5.32 7.93 30.16
C GLU A 261 4.15 8.81 29.68
N ILE A 262 4.44 10.00 29.14
CA ILE A 262 3.44 10.87 28.51
C ILE A 262 2.82 10.20 27.29
N GLU A 263 3.64 9.64 26.39
CA GLU A 263 3.17 8.93 25.20
C GLU A 263 2.26 7.77 25.54
N ASN A 264 2.66 6.91 26.48
CA ASN A 264 1.87 5.76 26.92
C ASN A 264 0.55 6.23 27.53
N SER A 265 0.58 7.25 28.39
CA SER A 265 -0.64 7.81 29.00
C SER A 265 -1.61 8.36 27.95
N VAL A 266 -1.10 9.11 26.97
CA VAL A 266 -1.94 9.65 25.88
C VAL A 266 -2.50 8.53 25.01
N LYS A 267 -1.70 7.52 24.66
CA LYS A 267 -2.16 6.35 23.90
C LYS A 267 -3.25 5.57 24.65
N THR A 268 -3.04 5.27 25.93
CA THR A 268 -4.01 4.58 26.77
C THR A 268 -5.34 5.32 26.81
N VAL A 269 -5.32 6.63 27.09
CA VAL A 269 -6.55 7.44 27.15
C VAL A 269 -7.26 7.49 25.79
N LEU A 270 -6.52 7.61 24.68
CA LEU A 270 -7.13 7.56 23.35
C LEU A 270 -7.73 6.17 23.04
N ASP A 271 -7.02 5.09 23.38
CA ASP A 271 -7.46 3.72 23.13
C ASP A 271 -8.73 3.37 23.92
N GLU A 272 -8.77 3.68 25.21
CA GLU A 272 -9.94 3.47 26.08
C GLU A 272 -11.18 4.23 25.61
N ASN A 273 -10.98 5.37 24.94
CA ASN A 273 -12.06 6.21 24.42
C ASN A 273 -12.32 6.03 22.92
N ASN A 274 -11.75 4.99 22.29
CA ASN A 274 -11.90 4.69 20.86
C ASN A 274 -11.49 5.85 19.94
N LEU A 275 -10.43 6.59 20.26
CA LEU A 275 -9.92 7.72 19.49
C LEU A 275 -8.58 7.40 18.82
N SER A 276 -8.37 7.98 17.63
CA SER A 276 -7.17 7.77 16.84
C SER A 276 -6.04 8.68 17.30
N PHE A 277 -4.86 8.10 17.55
CA PHE A 277 -3.64 8.86 17.82
C PHE A 277 -3.25 9.76 16.64
N LEU A 278 -3.59 9.38 15.42
CA LEU A 278 -3.31 10.19 14.22
C LEU A 278 -4.18 11.44 14.12
N SER A 279 -5.25 11.53 14.93
CA SER A 279 -6.16 12.68 14.98
C SER A 279 -5.73 13.78 15.95
N ILE A 280 -4.58 13.62 16.61
CA ILE A 280 -4.05 14.67 17.50
C ILE A 280 -3.64 15.88 16.66
N HIS A 281 -4.23 17.03 16.98
CA HIS A 281 -3.89 18.33 16.41
C HIS A 281 -2.72 18.98 17.16
N SER A 282 -2.87 19.12 18.48
CA SER A 282 -1.88 19.77 19.34
C SER A 282 -2.04 19.35 20.79
N ILE A 283 -0.99 19.61 21.58
CA ILE A 283 -0.98 19.41 23.03
C ILE A 283 -1.25 20.75 23.71
N ALA A 284 -1.98 20.74 24.82
CA ALA A 284 -2.23 21.90 25.64
C ALA A 284 -1.79 21.65 27.08
N ALA A 285 -1.08 22.59 27.70
CA ALA A 285 -0.58 22.46 29.07
C ALA A 285 -0.56 23.81 29.79
N ILE A 286 -0.07 23.82 31.03
CA ILE A 286 0.24 25.05 31.78
C ILE A 286 1.63 25.58 31.39
N ASP A 287 1.78 26.90 31.34
CA ASP A 287 3.01 27.64 30.98
C ASP A 287 4.24 27.27 31.81
N ILE A 288 4.09 27.00 33.11
CA ILE A 288 5.19 26.53 33.98
C ILE A 288 5.82 25.23 33.42
N LYS A 289 5.06 24.45 32.66
CA LYS A 289 5.49 23.20 32.03
C LYS A 289 5.83 23.34 30.54
N ALA A 290 5.85 24.56 30.00
CA ALA A 290 6.26 24.82 28.61
C ALA A 290 7.65 24.24 28.30
N ASN A 291 8.54 24.27 29.29
CA ASN A 291 9.94 23.83 29.19
C ASN A 291 10.19 22.42 29.76
N GLU A 292 9.16 21.63 30.04
CA GLU A 292 9.33 20.29 30.59
C GLU A 292 9.94 19.36 29.51
N PRO A 293 11.14 18.76 29.74
CA PRO A 293 11.85 18.00 28.70
C PRO A 293 11.05 16.84 28.13
N GLY A 294 10.28 16.13 28.98
CA GLY A 294 9.44 15.03 28.55
C GLY A 294 8.33 15.46 27.59
N LEU A 295 7.68 16.60 27.87
CA LEU A 295 6.59 17.14 27.05
C LEU A 295 7.11 17.65 25.70
N ILE A 296 8.24 18.37 25.70
CA ILE A 296 8.89 18.84 24.48
C ILE A 296 9.32 17.65 23.61
N THR A 297 9.97 16.65 24.20
CA THR A 297 10.45 15.47 23.48
C THR A 297 9.29 14.69 22.85
N PHE A 298 8.19 14.51 23.59
CA PHE A 298 6.98 13.88 23.07
C PHE A 298 6.37 14.69 21.92
N ALA A 299 6.24 16.01 22.07
CA ALA A 299 5.70 16.89 21.03
C ALA A 299 6.57 16.88 19.76
N GLN A 300 7.89 16.96 19.91
CA GLN A 300 8.85 16.91 18.80
C GLN A 300 8.83 15.57 18.07
N LYS A 301 8.74 14.45 18.80
CA LYS A 301 8.66 13.09 18.24
C LYS A 301 7.52 12.95 17.23
N TYR A 302 6.39 13.61 17.47
CA TYR A 302 5.20 13.54 16.64
C TYR A 302 4.89 14.84 15.85
N ASN A 303 5.79 15.82 15.89
CA ASN A 303 5.63 17.14 15.27
C ASN A 303 4.32 17.84 15.68
N LEU A 304 4.00 17.79 16.98
CA LEU A 304 2.81 18.41 17.57
C LEU A 304 3.15 19.80 18.13
N GLY A 305 2.26 20.76 17.91
CA GLY A 305 2.35 22.06 18.59
C GLY A 305 2.02 21.92 20.08
N ILE A 306 2.65 22.73 20.92
CA ILE A 306 2.30 22.88 22.34
C ILE A 306 1.68 24.26 22.52
N LYS A 307 0.45 24.31 23.04
CA LYS A 307 -0.19 25.53 23.54
C LYS A 307 -0.08 25.55 25.05
N THR A 308 0.24 26.70 25.62
CA THR A 308 0.39 26.87 27.07
C THR A 308 -0.48 28.00 27.57
N PHE A 309 -0.98 27.85 28.78
CA PHE A 309 -1.82 28.84 29.45
C PHE A 309 -1.31 29.10 30.85
N SER A 310 -1.46 30.33 31.33
CA SER A 310 -1.19 30.71 32.71
C SER A 310 -2.24 30.14 33.67
N ALA A 311 -1.89 30.04 34.95
CA ALA A 311 -2.84 29.63 35.99
C ALA A 311 -4.10 30.51 36.03
N ASN A 312 -3.96 31.81 35.77
CA ASN A 312 -5.08 32.76 35.75
C ASN A 312 -6.04 32.51 34.59
N GLU A 313 -5.53 32.20 33.40
CA GLU A 313 -6.37 31.87 32.24
C GLU A 313 -7.15 30.58 32.48
N LEU A 314 -6.49 29.55 33.02
CA LEU A 314 -7.14 28.28 33.39
C LEU A 314 -8.22 28.48 34.44
N ASN A 315 -7.94 29.26 35.49
CA ASN A 315 -8.89 29.54 36.56
C ASN A 315 -10.08 30.39 36.09
N THR A 316 -9.87 31.31 35.14
CA THR A 316 -10.95 32.13 34.55
C THR A 316 -11.99 31.26 33.84
N LEU A 317 -11.55 30.23 33.12
CA LEU A 317 -12.47 29.28 32.49
C LEU A 317 -13.26 28.49 33.54
N ILE A 318 -12.60 28.05 34.62
CA ILE A 318 -13.23 27.30 35.72
C ILE A 318 -14.33 28.12 36.39
N SER A 319 -14.11 29.42 36.59
CA SER A 319 -15.13 30.32 37.13
C SER A 319 -16.34 30.49 36.21
N ARG A 320 -16.16 30.38 34.89
CA ARG A 320 -17.25 30.47 33.90
C ARG A 320 -18.03 29.16 33.74
N GLN A 321 -17.37 28.02 33.95
CA GLN A 321 -17.95 26.69 33.76
C GLN A 321 -17.53 25.70 34.89
N PRO A 322 -17.97 25.92 36.14
CA PRO A 322 -17.51 25.13 37.28
C PRO A 322 -17.95 23.67 37.23
N SER A 323 -19.08 23.36 36.58
CA SER A 323 -19.59 21.99 36.41
C SER A 323 -18.88 21.16 35.33
N ALA A 324 -18.06 21.81 34.48
CA ALA A 324 -17.36 21.16 33.38
C ALA A 324 -15.96 20.64 33.77
N ILE A 325 -15.43 21.03 34.93
CA ILE A 325 -14.01 20.83 35.29
C ILE A 325 -13.87 20.19 36.67
N SER A 326 -13.00 19.17 36.75
CA SER A 326 -12.69 18.39 37.95
C SER A 326 -11.55 19.04 38.74
N PHE A 327 -11.87 19.52 39.94
CA PHE A 327 -10.89 20.16 40.83
C PHE A 327 -9.74 19.23 41.22
N SER A 328 -8.52 19.78 41.29
CA SER A 328 -7.30 19.04 41.60
C SER A 328 -6.47 19.74 42.67
N LYS A 329 -6.60 19.29 43.94
CA LYS A 329 -5.83 19.81 45.09
C LYS A 329 -4.31 19.84 44.83
N ALA A 330 -3.78 18.79 44.18
CA ALA A 330 -2.37 18.69 43.84
C ALA A 330 -1.94 19.70 42.76
N ALA A 331 -2.81 20.04 41.80
CA ALA A 331 -2.50 21.02 40.78
C ALA A 331 -2.46 22.43 41.37
N PHE A 332 -3.42 22.75 42.24
CA PHE A 332 -3.50 24.05 42.89
C PHE A 332 -2.26 24.32 43.74
N LYS A 333 -1.84 23.34 44.56
CA LYS A 333 -0.63 23.46 45.39
C LYS A 333 0.65 23.65 44.55
N ALA A 334 0.75 23.00 43.40
CA ALA A 334 1.96 23.00 42.58
C ALA A 334 2.05 24.17 41.59
N THR A 335 0.90 24.72 41.17
CA THR A 335 0.85 25.65 40.01
C THR A 335 -0.07 26.85 40.19
N GLY A 336 -0.87 26.90 41.27
CA GLY A 336 -1.91 27.92 41.46
C GLY A 336 -3.17 27.71 40.61
N ALA A 337 -3.20 26.72 39.71
CA ALA A 337 -4.37 26.39 38.90
C ALA A 337 -5.23 25.31 39.56
N TYR A 338 -6.56 25.50 39.60
CA TYR A 338 -7.49 24.52 40.18
C TYR A 338 -7.54 23.20 39.39
N ALA A 339 -7.27 23.25 38.09
CA ALA A 339 -7.05 22.11 37.22
C ALA A 339 -6.14 22.51 36.04
N VAL A 340 -5.51 21.52 35.38
CA VAL A 340 -4.62 21.77 34.23
C VAL A 340 -5.16 21.10 32.98
N ALA A 341 -5.19 19.77 32.93
CA ALA A 341 -5.51 19.02 31.69
C ALA A 341 -6.83 19.46 31.02
N GLU A 342 -7.94 19.48 31.77
CA GLU A 342 -9.26 19.84 31.24
C GLU A 342 -9.36 21.30 30.75
N PRO A 343 -9.05 22.33 31.56
CA PRO A 343 -9.13 23.71 31.10
C PRO A 343 -8.13 24.00 29.97
N SER A 344 -6.94 23.39 29.97
CA SER A 344 -6.00 23.52 28.86
C SER A 344 -6.59 22.96 27.56
N ALA A 345 -7.24 21.80 27.58
CA ALA A 345 -7.88 21.22 26.39
C ALA A 345 -9.02 22.10 25.85
N LEU A 346 -9.88 22.62 26.73
CA LEU A 346 -11.02 23.48 26.36
C LEU A 346 -10.55 24.83 25.79
N LEU A 347 -9.61 25.52 26.46
CA LEU A 347 -9.07 26.79 25.97
C LEU A 347 -8.36 26.63 24.62
N ALA A 348 -7.60 25.56 24.43
CA ALA A 348 -6.85 25.33 23.20
C ALA A 348 -7.72 24.90 22.01
N SER A 349 -8.85 24.23 22.27
CA SER A 349 -9.82 23.80 21.26
C SER A 349 -10.86 24.87 20.92
N GLY A 350 -11.19 25.73 21.89
CA GLY A 350 -12.34 26.63 21.81
C GLY A 350 -13.69 25.91 21.89
N ALA A 351 -13.72 24.65 22.35
CA ALA A 351 -14.93 23.86 22.49
C ALA A 351 -15.65 24.15 23.82
N ASP A 352 -16.97 23.98 23.83
CA ASP A 352 -17.79 24.13 25.04
C ASP A 352 -17.76 22.91 25.96
N LYS A 353 -17.35 21.74 25.44
CA LYS A 353 -17.39 20.46 26.14
C LYS A 353 -16.15 19.61 25.86
N LEU A 354 -15.76 18.82 26.85
CA LEU A 354 -14.72 17.80 26.71
C LEU A 354 -15.28 16.56 26.02
N LEU A 355 -14.50 15.99 25.12
CA LEU A 355 -14.74 14.66 24.55
C LEU A 355 -14.35 13.57 25.56
N VAL A 356 -13.25 13.79 26.29
CA VAL A 356 -12.77 12.91 27.36
C VAL A 356 -12.44 13.75 28.58
N ARG A 357 -13.12 13.46 29.71
CA ARG A 357 -12.81 14.08 31.01
C ARG A 357 -11.43 13.61 31.51
N LYS A 358 -10.89 14.31 32.51
CA LYS A 358 -9.59 14.00 33.09
C LYS A 358 -9.46 12.53 33.48
N GLN A 359 -8.51 11.83 32.87
CA GLN A 359 -8.03 10.51 33.29
C GLN A 359 -6.59 10.63 33.77
N LYS A 360 -6.25 9.94 34.88
CA LYS A 360 -4.91 9.95 35.46
C LYS A 360 -4.25 8.58 35.25
N ILE A 361 -3.14 8.56 34.53
CA ILE A 361 -2.30 7.38 34.30
C ILE A 361 -0.90 7.69 34.84
N GLY A 362 -0.49 6.99 35.90
CA GLY A 362 0.79 7.26 36.57
C GLY A 362 0.94 8.72 36.99
N ASN A 363 1.99 9.39 36.52
CA ASN A 363 2.26 10.79 36.79
C ASN A 363 1.59 11.77 35.84
N VAL A 364 0.78 11.29 34.88
CA VAL A 364 0.20 12.09 33.81
C VAL A 364 -1.33 12.13 33.94
N THR A 365 -1.88 13.30 33.71
CA THR A 365 -3.33 13.54 33.58
C THR A 365 -3.61 14.02 32.17
N VAL A 366 -4.58 13.39 31.52
CA VAL A 366 -4.96 13.68 30.14
C VAL A 366 -6.45 14.00 30.09
N ALA A 367 -6.80 15.03 29.33
CA ALA A 367 -8.17 15.35 28.94
C ALA A 367 -8.18 15.66 27.45
N ILE A 368 -9.31 15.44 26.77
CA ILE A 368 -9.40 15.61 25.31
C ILE A 368 -10.60 16.47 24.98
N ALA A 369 -10.37 17.46 24.11
CA ALA A 369 -11.41 18.26 23.49
C ALA A 369 -11.26 18.20 21.96
N GLU A 370 -12.38 18.28 21.25
CA GLU A 370 -12.40 18.33 19.80
C GLU A 370 -12.48 19.79 19.35
N CYS A 371 -11.53 20.26 18.55
CA CYS A 371 -11.66 21.57 17.92
C CYS A 371 -12.50 21.44 16.64
N GLY A 372 -13.41 22.39 16.40
CA GLY A 372 -13.99 22.54 15.07
C GLY A 372 -12.87 22.76 14.05
N LEU A 373 -12.97 22.15 12.87
CA LEU A 373 -12.12 22.48 11.73
C LEU A 373 -12.44 23.92 11.31
N ARG A 374 -11.87 24.92 12.01
CA ARG A 374 -12.00 26.31 11.58
C ARG A 374 -11.16 26.52 10.34
N ASN A 375 -11.80 27.02 9.29
CA ASN A 375 -11.22 27.57 8.07
C ASN A 375 -10.41 28.86 8.34
N ASP A 376 -9.50 28.85 9.33
CA ASP A 376 -8.63 29.99 9.62
C ASP A 376 -7.23 29.75 9.03
N ILE A 377 -7.14 29.90 7.70
CA ILE A 377 -5.93 30.41 7.07
C ILE A 377 -6.32 31.73 6.41
N ASN A 378 -6.35 32.79 7.22
CA ASN A 378 -5.95 34.11 6.73
C ASN A 378 -4.47 34.04 6.35
N ALA A 379 -4.20 33.56 5.13
CA ALA A 379 -3.00 33.91 4.40
C ALA A 379 -3.24 35.30 3.82
N THR A 380 -3.04 36.33 4.64
CA THR A 380 -2.88 37.69 4.14
C THR A 380 -1.62 37.75 3.27
N ASN A 381 -1.81 38.24 2.04
CA ASN A 381 -0.84 38.67 1.03
C ASN A 381 -0.27 37.59 0.08
N ALA A 382 -1.10 37.19 -0.89
CA ALA A 382 -0.65 36.95 -2.26
C ALA A 382 -1.60 37.70 -3.22
N PRO A 383 -1.10 38.42 -4.23
CA PRO A 383 -1.90 39.34 -5.03
C PRO A 383 -2.95 38.60 -5.85
N SER A 384 -4.17 39.11 -5.79
CA SER A 384 -5.32 38.69 -6.58
C SER A 384 -5.12 39.09 -8.05
N HIS A 385 -5.07 38.11 -8.95
CA HIS A 385 -5.31 38.35 -10.37
C HIS A 385 -6.81 38.24 -10.63
N PRO A 386 -7.42 39.20 -11.37
CA PRO A 386 -8.85 39.18 -11.64
C PRO A 386 -9.23 38.06 -12.61
N PRO A 387 -10.44 37.49 -12.52
CA PRO A 387 -10.89 36.43 -13.42
C PRO A 387 -11.07 36.98 -14.85
N LEU A 388 -10.38 36.36 -15.81
CA LEU A 388 -10.57 36.61 -17.24
C LEU A 388 -11.95 36.12 -17.68
N LYS A 389 -12.82 37.06 -18.04
CA LYS A 389 -14.07 36.81 -18.77
C LYS A 389 -13.72 36.16 -20.12
N LEU A 390 -14.08 34.89 -20.30
CA LEU A 390 -14.10 34.25 -21.62
C LEU A 390 -15.23 34.89 -22.44
N ARG A 391 -14.87 35.71 -23.43
CA ARG A 391 -15.79 36.12 -24.50
C ARG A 391 -16.04 34.91 -25.40
N GLY A 392 -17.32 34.64 -25.62
CA GLY A 392 -17.78 33.62 -26.56
C GLY A 392 -17.25 33.87 -27.97
N GLY A 393 -16.61 32.85 -28.52
CA GLY A 393 -16.36 32.70 -29.95
C GLY A 393 -17.05 31.43 -30.40
N ARG A 394 -18.17 31.58 -31.12
CA ARG A 394 -18.75 30.49 -31.93
C ARG A 394 -17.75 30.21 -33.05
N GLY A 395 -17.10 29.05 -33.00
CA GLY A 395 -16.25 28.54 -34.05
C GLY A 395 -16.46 27.04 -34.15
N SER A 396 -17.35 26.64 -35.06
CA SER A 396 -17.49 25.27 -35.52
C SER A 396 -16.20 24.86 -36.20
N TYR A 397 -15.42 23.98 -35.57
CA TYR A 397 -14.35 23.27 -36.24
C TYR A 397 -14.74 21.79 -36.30
N GLU A 398 -14.93 21.32 -37.53
CA GLU A 398 -15.23 19.93 -37.84
C GLU A 398 -14.19 18.99 -37.26
N CYS A 399 -14.68 17.90 -36.66
CA CYS A 399 -13.89 16.79 -36.17
C CYS A 399 -13.21 16.09 -37.36
N GLY A 400 -11.99 16.50 -37.69
CA GLY A 400 -11.10 15.73 -38.54
C GLY A 400 -10.82 14.38 -37.88
N LYS A 401 -11.17 13.29 -38.55
CA LYS A 401 -10.91 11.90 -38.14
C LYS A 401 -9.41 11.70 -37.87
N ILE A 402 -9.00 11.81 -36.60
CA ILE A 402 -7.67 11.38 -36.15
C ILE A 402 -7.71 9.86 -36.03
N ARG A 403 -6.96 9.18 -36.89
CA ARG A 403 -6.68 7.74 -36.75
C ARG A 403 -5.94 7.53 -35.43
N ASN A 404 -6.51 6.73 -34.53
CA ASN A 404 -5.85 6.26 -33.31
C ASN A 404 -4.48 5.63 -33.65
N PRO A 405 -3.36 6.10 -33.07
CA PRO A 405 -2.19 5.24 -32.95
C PRO A 405 -2.56 4.12 -31.96
N LYS A 406 -2.52 2.87 -32.42
CA LYS A 406 -2.76 1.68 -31.58
C LYS A 406 -1.87 1.78 -30.34
N SER A 407 -2.49 1.89 -29.16
CA SER A 407 -1.81 1.55 -27.92
C SER A 407 -1.34 0.11 -28.05
N GLU A 408 -0.05 -0.16 -27.95
CA GLU A 408 0.46 -1.54 -27.87
C GLU A 408 -0.08 -2.16 -26.58
N ILE A 409 -1.19 -2.89 -26.70
CA ILE A 409 -1.72 -3.74 -25.63
C ILE A 409 -0.70 -4.85 -25.46
N THR A 410 0.05 -4.85 -24.36
CA THR A 410 0.94 -5.97 -24.04
C THR A 410 0.07 -7.20 -23.72
N PRO A 411 0.17 -8.30 -24.47
CA PRO A 411 -0.52 -9.56 -24.19
C PRO A 411 -0.36 -9.98 -22.73
N LYS A 412 -1.44 -10.46 -22.07
CA LYS A 412 -1.39 -10.80 -20.64
C LYS A 412 -1.98 -12.17 -20.32
N LEU A 413 -1.22 -12.97 -19.57
CA LEU A 413 -1.61 -14.31 -19.13
C LEU A 413 -1.44 -14.46 -17.61
N TYR A 414 -2.56 -14.63 -16.90
CA TYR A 414 -2.60 -14.98 -15.49
C TYR A 414 -2.68 -16.49 -15.31
N ILE A 415 -1.80 -17.06 -14.50
CA ILE A 415 -1.86 -18.46 -14.05
C ILE A 415 -2.39 -18.47 -12.62
N VAL A 416 -3.66 -18.82 -12.44
CA VAL A 416 -4.41 -18.51 -11.22
C VAL A 416 -4.67 -19.76 -10.37
N GLY A 417 -4.20 -19.73 -9.11
CA GLY A 417 -4.59 -20.68 -8.08
C GLY A 417 -5.93 -20.33 -7.44
N THR A 418 -6.90 -21.23 -7.56
CA THR A 418 -8.24 -21.08 -6.95
C THR A 418 -8.35 -21.70 -5.56
N GLY A 419 -7.25 -22.26 -5.04
CA GLY A 419 -7.29 -22.92 -3.75
C GLY A 419 -8.11 -24.23 -3.79
N PRO A 420 -8.57 -24.74 -2.63
CA PRO A 420 -9.02 -26.12 -2.51
C PRO A 420 -10.38 -26.41 -3.16
N GLY A 421 -11.25 -25.41 -3.32
CA GLY A 421 -12.45 -25.54 -4.15
C GLY A 421 -13.61 -24.60 -3.84
N SER A 422 -13.68 -24.00 -2.65
CA SER A 422 -14.70 -22.98 -2.36
C SER A 422 -14.24 -21.57 -2.69
N ILE A 423 -15.17 -20.73 -3.18
CA ILE A 423 -14.94 -19.33 -3.54
C ILE A 423 -14.36 -18.50 -2.38
N VAL A 424 -14.70 -18.84 -1.13
CA VAL A 424 -14.22 -18.15 0.07
C VAL A 424 -12.74 -18.39 0.35
N HIS A 425 -12.16 -19.44 -0.24
CA HIS A 425 -10.74 -19.78 -0.11
C HIS A 425 -9.91 -19.26 -1.28
N ILE A 426 -10.54 -18.72 -2.33
CA ILE A 426 -9.84 -18.03 -3.42
C ILE A 426 -9.32 -16.69 -2.88
N THR A 427 -8.03 -16.44 -3.07
CA THR A 427 -7.43 -15.18 -2.61
C THR A 427 -8.09 -13.99 -3.30
N PRO A 428 -8.23 -12.83 -2.64
CA PRO A 428 -8.79 -11.63 -3.28
C PRO A 428 -8.05 -11.25 -4.57
N TYR A 429 -6.75 -11.54 -4.64
CA TYR A 429 -5.93 -11.28 -5.82
C TYR A 429 -6.30 -12.21 -6.99
N ALA A 430 -6.45 -13.51 -6.73
CA ALA A 430 -6.93 -14.49 -7.71
C ALA A 430 -8.34 -14.16 -8.22
N GLN A 431 -9.27 -13.80 -7.33
CA GLN A 431 -10.61 -13.38 -7.74
C GLN A 431 -10.57 -12.15 -8.66
N ASN A 432 -9.74 -11.15 -8.34
CA ASN A 432 -9.60 -9.96 -9.16
C ASN A 432 -9.01 -10.26 -10.54
N ALA A 433 -7.98 -11.11 -10.62
CA ALA A 433 -7.42 -11.53 -11.89
C ALA A 433 -8.43 -12.29 -12.75
N ILE A 434 -9.23 -13.18 -12.16
CA ILE A 434 -10.34 -13.85 -12.86
C ILE A 434 -11.35 -12.82 -13.39
N ARG A 435 -11.77 -11.86 -12.56
CA ARG A 435 -12.72 -10.81 -12.95
C ARG A 435 -12.22 -9.88 -14.05
N ASN A 436 -10.91 -9.63 -14.12
CA ASN A 436 -10.30 -8.75 -15.11
C ASN A 436 -9.88 -9.45 -16.41
N SER A 437 -10.04 -10.77 -16.51
CA SER A 437 -9.73 -11.51 -17.73
C SER A 437 -10.89 -11.54 -18.69
N ASP A 438 -10.59 -11.44 -19.98
CA ASP A 438 -11.52 -11.58 -21.10
C ASP A 438 -11.91 -13.05 -21.29
N VAL A 439 -10.92 -13.93 -21.16
CA VAL A 439 -11.08 -15.38 -21.36
C VAL A 439 -10.61 -16.15 -20.14
N ILE A 440 -11.41 -17.11 -19.74
CA ILE A 440 -11.08 -18.08 -18.68
C ILE A 440 -10.79 -19.43 -19.33
N VAL A 441 -9.59 -19.95 -19.10
CA VAL A 441 -9.16 -21.26 -19.58
C VAL A 441 -9.01 -22.19 -18.39
N GLY A 442 -9.60 -23.38 -18.40
CA GLY A 442 -9.55 -24.23 -17.21
C GLY A 442 -10.09 -25.62 -17.41
N TYR A 443 -9.89 -26.47 -16.41
CA TYR A 443 -10.51 -27.79 -16.36
C TYR A 443 -11.96 -27.67 -15.92
N GLY A 444 -12.87 -28.41 -16.56
CA GLY A 444 -14.32 -28.27 -16.35
C GLY A 444 -14.72 -28.26 -14.88
N THR A 445 -14.14 -29.14 -14.06
CA THR A 445 -14.39 -29.15 -12.61
C THR A 445 -13.97 -27.85 -11.92
N TYR A 446 -12.82 -27.26 -12.28
CA TYR A 446 -12.38 -26.00 -11.69
C TYR A 446 -13.21 -24.81 -12.18
N ILE A 447 -13.65 -24.84 -13.44
CA ILE A 447 -14.54 -23.84 -14.02
C ILE A 447 -15.88 -23.83 -13.29
N GLU A 448 -16.46 -25.00 -13.01
CA GLU A 448 -17.74 -25.10 -12.29
C GLU A 448 -17.64 -24.52 -10.87
N LEU A 449 -16.52 -24.75 -10.17
CA LEU A 449 -16.28 -24.22 -8.82
C LEU A 449 -16.21 -22.69 -8.78
N ILE A 450 -15.93 -22.03 -9.90
CA ILE A 450 -15.83 -20.57 -9.99
C ILE A 450 -16.91 -19.93 -10.87
N LYS A 451 -17.98 -20.65 -11.22
CA LYS A 451 -19.02 -20.19 -12.15
C LYS A 451 -19.56 -18.80 -11.83
N GLU A 452 -19.73 -18.49 -10.54
CA GLU A 452 -20.21 -17.20 -10.06
C GLU A 452 -19.24 -16.04 -10.35
N LEU A 453 -17.93 -16.32 -10.43
CA LEU A 453 -16.89 -15.33 -10.75
C LEU A 453 -16.73 -15.07 -12.26
N ILE A 454 -17.22 -15.98 -13.10
CA ILE A 454 -16.93 -15.99 -14.54
C ILE A 454 -18.17 -15.73 -15.41
N LYS A 455 -19.28 -15.29 -14.81
CA LYS A 455 -20.50 -14.91 -15.54
C LYS A 455 -20.19 -13.87 -16.63
N GLY A 456 -20.65 -14.14 -17.85
CA GLY A 456 -20.47 -13.25 -19.00
C GLY A 456 -19.08 -13.26 -19.62
N LYS A 457 -18.17 -14.17 -19.21
CA LYS A 457 -16.83 -14.30 -19.80
C LYS A 457 -16.79 -15.40 -20.85
N GLU A 458 -15.85 -15.30 -21.79
CA GLU A 458 -15.53 -16.40 -22.68
C GLU A 458 -14.86 -17.52 -21.88
N ILE A 459 -15.33 -18.76 -22.04
CA ILE A 459 -14.82 -19.92 -21.31
C ILE A 459 -14.27 -20.92 -22.31
N VAL A 460 -13.02 -21.32 -22.10
CA VAL A 460 -12.38 -22.42 -22.81
C VAL A 460 -12.13 -23.55 -21.82
N SER A 461 -13.00 -24.55 -21.85
CA SER A 461 -12.85 -25.76 -21.04
C SER A 461 -12.27 -26.90 -21.87
N THR A 462 -11.24 -27.58 -21.35
CA THR A 462 -10.75 -28.84 -21.92
C THR A 462 -10.91 -29.99 -20.93
N GLY A 463 -10.92 -31.23 -21.43
CA GLY A 463 -11.10 -32.44 -20.63
C GLY A 463 -9.88 -32.76 -19.74
N MET A 464 -9.95 -33.92 -19.05
CA MET A 464 -8.77 -34.50 -18.40
C MET A 464 -7.70 -34.84 -19.44
N THR A 465 -6.43 -34.97 -19.03
CA THR A 465 -5.27 -35.32 -19.90
C THR A 465 -4.87 -34.32 -20.99
N GLN A 466 -5.57 -33.19 -21.12
CA GLN A 466 -5.31 -32.17 -22.14
C GLN A 466 -4.64 -30.92 -21.55
N GLU A 467 -3.75 -31.10 -20.57
CA GLU A 467 -3.05 -29.99 -19.91
C GLU A 467 -2.17 -29.20 -20.89
N ILE A 468 -1.54 -29.92 -21.83
CA ILE A 468 -0.76 -29.33 -22.92
C ILE A 468 -1.64 -28.44 -23.79
N ASP A 469 -2.77 -28.96 -24.29
CA ASP A 469 -3.66 -28.19 -25.16
C ASP A 469 -4.29 -27.00 -24.43
N ARG A 470 -4.58 -27.16 -23.13
CA ARG A 470 -5.09 -26.08 -22.26
C ARG A 470 -4.09 -24.93 -22.17
N CYS A 471 -2.82 -25.23 -21.92
CA CYS A 471 -1.77 -24.21 -21.81
C CYS A 471 -1.48 -23.59 -23.19
N LYS A 472 -1.41 -24.39 -24.27
CA LYS A 472 -1.25 -23.88 -25.64
C LYS A 472 -2.35 -22.89 -25.98
N LYS A 473 -3.61 -23.26 -25.73
CA LYS A 473 -4.74 -22.39 -26.01
C LYS A 473 -4.69 -21.11 -25.19
N ALA A 474 -4.33 -21.18 -23.91
CA ALA A 474 -4.19 -19.98 -23.09
C ALA A 474 -3.10 -19.02 -23.61
N VAL A 475 -1.97 -19.57 -24.06
CA VAL A 475 -0.87 -18.81 -24.67
C VAL A 475 -1.31 -18.18 -26.01
N GLU A 476 -1.91 -18.95 -26.92
CA GLU A 476 -2.43 -18.44 -28.20
C GLU A 476 -3.40 -17.27 -28.01
N LEU A 477 -4.33 -17.40 -27.07
CA LEU A 477 -5.33 -16.38 -26.78
C LEU A 477 -4.74 -15.14 -26.12
N ALA A 478 -3.69 -15.30 -25.33
CA ALA A 478 -2.97 -14.16 -24.79
C ALA A 478 -2.23 -13.44 -25.93
N ILE A 479 -1.49 -14.15 -26.79
CA ILE A 479 -0.76 -13.60 -27.95
C ILE A 479 -1.70 -12.81 -28.88
N SER A 480 -2.96 -13.21 -29.03
CA SER A 480 -3.94 -12.46 -29.83
C SER A 480 -4.38 -11.12 -29.22
N GLY A 481 -3.81 -10.74 -28.06
CA GLY A 481 -4.03 -9.47 -27.38
C GLY A 481 -5.08 -9.52 -26.26
N ARG A 482 -5.58 -10.71 -25.90
CA ARG A 482 -6.59 -10.88 -24.85
C ARG A 482 -5.95 -11.04 -23.48
N THR A 483 -6.64 -10.60 -22.43
CA THR A 483 -6.26 -10.91 -21.04
C THR A 483 -6.83 -12.28 -20.68
N VAL A 484 -5.95 -13.25 -20.44
CA VAL A 484 -6.35 -14.64 -20.21
C VAL A 484 -6.06 -15.07 -18.78
N SER A 485 -7.00 -15.74 -18.13
CA SER A 485 -6.75 -16.45 -16.87
C SER A 485 -6.81 -17.96 -17.09
N ILE A 486 -5.68 -18.66 -16.95
CA ILE A 486 -5.65 -20.12 -16.86
C ILE A 486 -5.80 -20.56 -15.41
N ILE A 487 -6.81 -21.39 -15.13
CA ILE A 487 -7.26 -21.75 -13.78
C ILE A 487 -6.66 -23.08 -13.36
N SER A 488 -6.05 -23.09 -12.16
CA SER A 488 -5.58 -24.28 -11.46
C SER A 488 -6.27 -24.41 -10.10
N GLY A 489 -6.62 -25.64 -9.71
CA GLY A 489 -6.98 -25.95 -8.33
C GLY A 489 -5.75 -25.87 -7.42
N GLY A 490 -5.93 -25.46 -6.17
CA GLY A 490 -4.82 -25.27 -5.23
C GLY A 490 -3.92 -24.12 -5.64
N ASP A 491 -2.61 -24.39 -5.71
CA ASP A 491 -1.58 -23.46 -6.16
C ASP A 491 -1.08 -23.87 -7.56
N PRO A 492 -0.94 -22.93 -8.52
CA PRO A 492 -0.55 -23.26 -9.90
C PRO A 492 0.90 -23.75 -10.02
N GLY A 493 1.75 -23.52 -9.00
CA GLY A 493 3.12 -24.01 -8.92
C GLY A 493 3.26 -25.42 -8.34
N ILE A 494 2.19 -26.02 -7.82
CA ILE A 494 2.24 -27.35 -7.17
C ILE A 494 1.46 -28.36 -8.03
N TYR A 495 2.20 -29.15 -8.81
CA TYR A 495 1.66 -30.17 -9.74
C TYR A 495 0.55 -29.65 -10.66
N ALA A 496 0.68 -28.40 -11.11
CA ALA A 496 -0.33 -27.69 -11.86
C ALA A 496 0.30 -26.93 -13.05
N MET A 497 -0.41 -25.92 -13.58
CA MET A 497 -0.18 -25.42 -14.94
C MET A 497 1.02 -24.46 -15.08
N ALA A 498 1.59 -23.91 -14.00
CA ALA A 498 2.61 -22.88 -14.11
C ALA A 498 3.86 -23.35 -14.88
N GLY A 499 4.40 -24.51 -14.51
CA GLY A 499 5.58 -25.07 -15.19
C GLY A 499 5.35 -25.29 -16.68
N LEU A 500 4.21 -25.89 -17.03
CA LEU A 500 3.87 -26.22 -18.41
C LEU A 500 3.67 -24.97 -19.28
N VAL A 501 3.07 -23.89 -18.73
CA VAL A 501 2.97 -22.61 -19.44
C VAL A 501 4.36 -22.03 -19.72
N PHE A 502 5.28 -22.04 -18.76
CA PHE A 502 6.64 -21.53 -18.98
C PHE A 502 7.42 -22.37 -20.00
N GLU A 503 7.27 -23.70 -19.99
CA GLU A 503 7.87 -24.59 -21.01
C GLU A 503 7.37 -24.25 -22.42
N MET A 504 6.08 -23.98 -22.58
CA MET A 504 5.52 -23.59 -23.87
C MET A 504 6.03 -22.24 -24.36
N LEU A 505 6.08 -21.25 -23.48
CA LEU A 505 6.59 -19.92 -23.82
C LEU A 505 8.06 -19.96 -24.21
N LYS A 506 8.86 -20.78 -23.52
CA LYS A 506 10.25 -21.03 -23.89
C LYS A 506 10.33 -21.59 -25.32
N ASN A 507 9.57 -22.65 -25.61
CA ASN A 507 9.56 -23.28 -26.94
C ASN A 507 9.12 -22.32 -28.06
N GLU A 508 8.11 -21.48 -27.81
CA GLU A 508 7.66 -20.45 -28.77
C GLU A 508 8.73 -19.38 -29.01
N THR A 509 9.40 -18.93 -27.94
CA THR A 509 10.51 -17.96 -28.04
C THR A 509 11.70 -18.55 -28.81
N GLU A 510 12.00 -19.84 -28.61
CA GLU A 510 13.07 -20.55 -29.32
C GLU A 510 12.74 -20.75 -30.80
N LYS A 511 11.48 -21.08 -31.16
CA LYS A 511 11.05 -21.14 -32.57
C LYS A 511 11.18 -19.79 -33.29
N GLN A 512 10.80 -18.69 -32.63
CA GLN A 512 10.95 -17.34 -33.21
C GLN A 512 12.42 -17.00 -33.45
N ARG A 513 13.30 -17.36 -32.51
CA ARG A 513 14.76 -17.15 -32.65
C ARG A 513 15.38 -18.02 -33.75
N SER A 514 14.93 -19.27 -33.90
CA SER A 514 15.41 -20.17 -34.96
C SER A 514 14.91 -19.79 -36.35
N GLY A 515 13.75 -19.11 -36.46
CA GLY A 515 13.25 -18.54 -37.72
C GLY A 515 13.96 -17.24 -38.13
N GLU A 516 14.52 -16.48 -37.19
CA GLU A 516 15.33 -15.28 -37.46
C GLU A 516 16.82 -15.59 -37.74
N MET A 517 17.24 -16.85 -37.58
CA MET A 517 18.63 -17.30 -37.69
C MET A 517 19.15 -17.46 -39.14
N GLU A 518 18.39 -17.08 -40.17
CA GLU A 518 18.93 -16.89 -41.54
C GLU A 518 19.49 -15.48 -41.76
N THR A 519 19.29 -14.53 -40.85
CA THR A 519 19.92 -13.21 -40.97
C THR A 519 20.36 -12.67 -39.62
N LYS A 520 21.68 -12.65 -39.41
CA LYS A 520 22.46 -11.96 -38.36
C LYS A 520 22.91 -12.82 -37.18
N GLU A 521 23.95 -13.60 -37.43
CA GLU A 521 25.00 -13.80 -36.43
C GLU A 521 25.76 -12.48 -36.23
N GLN A 522 25.74 -11.94 -35.01
CA GLN A 522 26.95 -11.51 -34.28
C GLN A 522 26.57 -10.70 -33.03
N HIS A 523 27.27 -11.03 -31.94
CA HIS A 523 27.36 -10.35 -30.64
C HIS A 523 26.36 -10.78 -29.56
N ARG A 524 26.80 -11.74 -28.74
CA ARG A 524 26.33 -11.90 -27.35
C ARG A 524 27.54 -11.84 -26.42
N THR A 525 27.53 -10.87 -25.51
CA THR A 525 28.40 -10.81 -24.34
C THR A 525 27.57 -11.10 -23.09
N GLU A 526 28.03 -12.06 -22.30
CA GLU A 526 27.44 -12.55 -21.06
C GLU A 526 27.62 -11.54 -19.92
N THR A 527 26.53 -11.11 -19.26
CA THR A 527 26.58 -10.65 -17.86
C THR A 527 25.24 -10.80 -17.11
N SER A 528 25.34 -11.46 -15.96
CA SER A 528 24.57 -11.32 -14.71
C SER A 528 23.28 -12.16 -14.48
N PRO A 529 23.23 -12.98 -13.39
CA PRO A 529 22.13 -13.88 -13.07
C PRO A 529 21.10 -13.18 -12.16
N ILE A 530 20.19 -12.40 -12.76
CA ILE A 530 18.91 -12.08 -12.15
C ILE A 530 17.87 -12.23 -13.27
N HIS A 531 17.09 -13.31 -13.24
CA HIS A 531 16.08 -13.64 -14.25
C HIS A 531 15.08 -12.48 -14.43
N ARG A 532 15.33 -11.59 -15.40
CA ARG A 532 14.29 -10.76 -16.02
C ARG A 532 13.71 -11.55 -17.17
N PHE A 533 12.46 -11.97 -17.02
CA PHE A 533 11.64 -12.60 -18.08
C PHE A 533 11.23 -11.56 -19.15
N THR A 534 12.18 -10.85 -19.78
CA THR A 534 11.87 -9.69 -20.64
C THR A 534 11.90 -9.95 -22.15
N ASP A 535 12.10 -11.19 -22.58
CA ASP A 535 12.04 -11.56 -24.00
C ASP A 535 10.75 -12.31 -24.37
N SER A 536 9.79 -12.44 -23.44
CA SER A 536 8.51 -13.10 -23.73
C SER A 536 7.55 -12.13 -24.42
N PRO A 537 6.87 -12.53 -25.51
CA PRO A 537 5.85 -11.70 -26.16
C PRO A 537 4.60 -11.48 -25.30
N ILE A 538 4.55 -12.07 -24.08
CA ILE A 538 3.41 -12.04 -23.17
C ILE A 538 3.88 -11.68 -21.76
N GLN A 539 3.15 -10.77 -21.11
CA GLN A 539 3.26 -10.56 -19.67
C GLN A 539 2.58 -11.71 -18.93
N VAL A 540 3.38 -12.57 -18.30
CA VAL A 540 2.91 -13.73 -17.54
C VAL A 540 2.98 -13.44 -16.06
N GLU A 541 1.93 -13.80 -15.33
CA GLU A 541 1.88 -13.64 -13.88
C GLU A 541 1.30 -14.89 -13.20
N VAL A 542 2.05 -15.45 -12.25
CA VAL A 542 1.62 -16.60 -11.44
C VAL A 542 0.97 -16.08 -10.15
N ILE A 543 -0.28 -16.43 -9.93
CA ILE A 543 -1.06 -16.00 -8.77
C ILE A 543 -1.26 -17.18 -7.81
N PRO A 544 -0.72 -17.10 -6.58
CA PRO A 544 -0.73 -18.23 -5.65
C PRO A 544 -2.13 -18.52 -5.11
N GLY A 545 -2.32 -19.77 -4.70
CA GLY A 545 -3.55 -20.26 -4.08
C GLY A 545 -3.27 -21.18 -2.89
N VAL A 546 -4.29 -21.41 -2.04
CA VAL A 546 -4.16 -22.34 -0.92
C VAL A 546 -4.08 -23.78 -1.45
N SER A 547 -2.89 -24.37 -1.45
CA SER A 547 -2.70 -25.72 -1.97
C SER A 547 -3.40 -26.80 -1.14
N ALA A 548 -3.61 -27.98 -1.72
CA ALA A 548 -4.32 -29.07 -1.06
C ALA A 548 -3.62 -29.53 0.22
N LEU A 549 -2.27 -29.50 0.28
CA LEU A 549 -1.52 -29.88 1.48
C LEU A 549 -1.86 -28.96 2.67
N ASN A 550 -1.98 -27.65 2.45
CA ASN A 550 -2.32 -26.71 3.52
C ASN A 550 -3.78 -26.86 3.93
N ALA A 551 -4.68 -27.00 2.94
CA ALA A 551 -6.10 -27.20 3.21
C ALA A 551 -6.32 -28.48 4.03
N CYS A 552 -5.81 -29.63 3.57
CA CYS A 552 -5.95 -30.92 4.24
C CYS A 552 -5.30 -30.92 5.63
N ALA A 553 -4.11 -30.33 5.78
CA ALA A 553 -3.45 -30.21 7.08
C ALA A 553 -4.32 -29.42 8.09
N ALA A 554 -4.92 -28.31 7.66
CA ALA A 554 -5.82 -27.52 8.51
C ALA A 554 -7.09 -28.28 8.91
N ARG A 555 -7.54 -29.24 8.09
CA ARG A 555 -8.67 -30.13 8.43
C ARG A 555 -8.26 -31.23 9.41
N LEU A 556 -7.02 -31.71 9.32
CA LEU A 556 -6.50 -32.79 10.16
C LEU A 556 -5.97 -32.32 11.51
N GLY A 557 -5.51 -31.06 11.63
CA GLY A 557 -4.92 -30.52 12.86
C GLY A 557 -3.63 -29.75 12.56
N ALA A 558 -2.49 -30.31 12.93
CA ALA A 558 -1.17 -29.74 12.68
C ALA A 558 -0.13 -30.79 12.23
N PRO A 559 -0.41 -31.58 11.18
CA PRO A 559 0.51 -32.63 10.73
C PRO A 559 1.74 -32.09 10.00
N LEU A 560 1.77 -30.81 9.60
CA LEU A 560 2.87 -30.21 8.82
C LEU A 560 3.77 -29.27 9.64
N MET A 561 3.84 -29.48 10.96
CA MET A 561 4.65 -28.66 11.87
C MET A 561 6.16 -28.89 11.71
N HIS A 562 6.57 -30.05 11.19
CA HIS A 562 7.96 -30.41 10.93
C HIS A 562 8.23 -30.51 9.42
N ASP A 563 9.48 -30.76 9.06
CA ASP A 563 9.92 -31.03 7.69
C ASP A 563 8.99 -32.04 6.99
N PHE A 564 8.53 -31.67 5.81
CA PHE A 564 7.62 -32.48 5.01
C PHE A 564 8.05 -32.54 3.53
N ALA A 565 7.70 -33.64 2.87
CA ALA A 565 7.92 -33.85 1.45
C ALA A 565 6.57 -34.04 0.75
N SER A 566 6.35 -33.28 -0.32
CA SER A 566 5.21 -33.47 -1.21
C SER A 566 5.64 -34.33 -2.40
N ILE A 567 4.90 -35.40 -2.68
CA ILE A 567 5.20 -36.36 -3.75
C ILE A 567 3.91 -36.65 -4.51
N SER A 568 3.94 -36.48 -5.83
CA SER A 568 2.87 -36.94 -6.72
C SER A 568 3.09 -38.40 -7.08
N LEU A 569 2.07 -39.25 -6.97
CA LEU A 569 2.10 -40.65 -7.42
C LEU A 569 1.75 -40.81 -8.91
N SER A 570 1.68 -39.69 -9.64
CA SER A 570 1.44 -39.70 -11.08
C SER A 570 2.73 -39.90 -11.86
N ASP A 571 2.84 -41.04 -12.51
CA ASP A 571 3.95 -41.48 -13.36
C ASP A 571 3.91 -40.99 -14.83
N ARG A 572 2.82 -40.32 -15.24
CA ARG A 572 2.60 -39.91 -16.64
C ARG A 572 3.77 -39.17 -17.29
N LEU A 573 4.43 -38.32 -16.53
CA LEU A 573 5.59 -37.53 -16.96
C LEU A 573 6.80 -37.77 -16.05
N THR A 574 6.75 -38.78 -15.18
CA THR A 574 7.81 -39.07 -14.21
C THR A 574 7.92 -40.58 -14.06
N PRO A 575 9.03 -41.21 -14.50
CA PRO A 575 9.21 -42.65 -14.36
C PRO A 575 9.00 -43.12 -12.91
N TRP A 576 8.36 -44.28 -12.73
CA TRP A 576 7.99 -44.79 -11.41
C TRP A 576 9.22 -44.94 -10.51
N GLU A 577 10.36 -45.32 -11.07
CA GLU A 577 11.64 -45.52 -10.36
C GLU A 577 12.10 -44.21 -9.68
N VAL A 578 11.81 -43.06 -10.29
CA VAL A 578 12.10 -41.74 -9.69
C VAL A 578 11.14 -41.44 -8.54
N ILE A 579 9.87 -41.81 -8.66
CA ILE A 579 8.86 -41.66 -7.59
C ILE A 579 9.23 -42.55 -6.40
N GLU A 580 9.58 -43.81 -6.66
CA GLU A 580 10.06 -44.76 -5.64
C GLU A 580 11.28 -44.23 -4.91
N LYS A 581 12.29 -43.73 -5.64
CA LYS A 581 13.47 -43.09 -5.04
C LYS A 581 13.11 -41.91 -4.13
N ARG A 582 12.13 -41.09 -4.52
CA ARG A 582 11.66 -39.96 -3.70
C ARG A 582 10.93 -40.41 -2.44
N LEU A 583 10.09 -41.44 -2.56
CA LEU A 583 9.36 -42.03 -1.43
C LEU A 583 10.32 -42.66 -0.42
N ASP A 584 11.28 -43.45 -0.91
CA ASP A 584 12.32 -44.10 -0.11
C ASP A 584 13.15 -43.05 0.66
N ALA A 585 13.63 -42.02 -0.04
CA ALA A 585 14.39 -40.94 0.58
C ALA A 585 13.58 -40.16 1.64
N ALA A 586 12.33 -39.78 1.32
CA ALA A 586 11.49 -39.06 2.27
C ALA A 586 11.17 -39.90 3.51
N ALA A 587 10.88 -41.19 3.31
CA ALA A 587 10.62 -42.12 4.41
C ALA A 587 11.89 -42.31 5.27
N LYS A 588 13.03 -42.61 4.65
CA LYS A 588 14.32 -42.79 5.32
C LYS A 588 14.77 -41.57 6.13
N SER A 589 14.48 -40.36 5.63
CA SER A 589 14.84 -39.10 6.29
C SER A 589 13.82 -38.57 7.32
N ASP A 590 12.87 -39.41 7.74
CA ASP A 590 11.84 -39.06 8.73
C ASP A 590 10.94 -37.85 8.39
N PHE A 591 10.75 -37.55 7.10
CA PHE A 591 9.81 -36.50 6.68
C PHE A 591 8.36 -36.93 6.93
N VAL A 592 7.49 -35.94 7.18
CA VAL A 592 6.05 -36.09 6.94
C VAL A 592 5.83 -36.16 5.43
N ILE A 593 5.04 -37.12 4.93
CA ILE A 593 4.91 -37.36 3.49
C ILE A 593 3.48 -37.01 3.04
N ILE A 594 3.37 -36.12 2.05
CA ILE A 594 2.09 -35.76 1.43
C ILE A 594 2.04 -36.39 0.05
N LEU A 595 1.03 -37.23 -0.19
CA LEU A 595 0.81 -37.90 -1.46
C LEU A 595 -0.28 -37.17 -2.25
N TYR A 596 0.12 -36.61 -3.39
CA TYR A 596 -0.77 -36.05 -4.41
C TYR A 596 -1.07 -37.09 -5.49
N ASN A 597 -2.23 -36.95 -6.13
CA ASN A 597 -2.71 -37.85 -7.19
C ASN A 597 -2.62 -39.33 -6.77
N PRO A 598 -3.11 -39.70 -5.57
CA PRO A 598 -2.73 -40.95 -4.93
C PRO A 598 -3.27 -42.19 -5.63
N LYS A 599 -4.46 -42.11 -6.23
CA LYS A 599 -5.10 -43.26 -6.88
C LYS A 599 -5.95 -42.84 -8.08
N SER A 600 -5.76 -43.51 -9.21
CA SER A 600 -6.54 -43.32 -10.45
C SER A 600 -6.93 -44.68 -11.04
N LYS A 601 -7.93 -44.73 -11.93
CA LYS A 601 -8.41 -45.98 -12.55
C LYS A 601 -7.30 -46.82 -13.19
N GLY A 602 -6.29 -46.20 -13.81
CA GLY A 602 -5.17 -46.91 -14.44
C GLY A 602 -3.96 -47.17 -13.54
N ARG A 603 -3.98 -46.73 -12.27
CA ARG A 603 -2.80 -46.75 -11.37
C ARG A 603 -3.22 -47.08 -9.93
N ALA A 604 -4.10 -48.06 -9.79
CA ALA A 604 -4.65 -48.44 -8.49
C ALA A 604 -3.55 -48.91 -7.53
N GLU A 605 -2.46 -49.48 -8.05
CA GLU A 605 -1.38 -50.09 -7.27
C GLU A 605 -0.34 -49.11 -6.72
N HIS A 606 -0.29 -47.86 -7.21
CA HIS A 606 0.78 -46.92 -6.81
C HIS A 606 0.71 -46.56 -5.32
N ILE A 607 -0.50 -46.41 -4.80
CA ILE A 607 -0.70 -46.16 -3.36
C ILE A 607 -0.28 -47.36 -2.52
N ASN A 608 -0.47 -48.60 -3.02
CA ASN A 608 -0.07 -49.83 -2.34
C ASN A 608 1.45 -49.90 -2.24
N LYS A 609 2.15 -49.69 -3.37
CA LYS A 609 3.62 -49.65 -3.42
C LYS A 609 4.19 -48.51 -2.56
N ALA A 610 3.58 -47.33 -2.60
CA ALA A 610 4.01 -46.21 -1.77
C ALA A 610 3.91 -46.54 -0.28
N ARG A 611 2.79 -47.16 0.16
CA ARG A 611 2.64 -47.66 1.53
C ARG A 611 3.73 -48.67 1.88
N GLU A 612 3.99 -49.64 1.02
CA GLU A 612 5.02 -50.67 1.25
C GLU A 612 6.42 -50.08 1.40
N ILE A 613 6.79 -49.11 0.57
CA ILE A 613 8.07 -48.39 0.68
C ILE A 613 8.17 -47.67 2.03
N ILE A 614 7.12 -46.97 2.43
CA ILE A 614 7.12 -46.18 3.68
C ILE A 614 7.14 -47.10 4.90
N LEU A 615 6.46 -48.26 4.87
CA LEU A 615 6.46 -49.27 5.93
C LEU A 615 7.85 -49.84 6.23
N LYS A 616 8.82 -49.74 5.30
CA LYS A 616 10.22 -50.11 5.58
C LYS A 616 10.86 -49.23 6.65
N TYR A 617 10.37 -48.00 6.86
CA TYR A 617 10.96 -46.98 7.73
C TYR A 617 10.01 -46.41 8.80
N ARG A 618 8.73 -46.79 8.77
CA ARG A 618 7.69 -46.29 9.67
C ARG A 618 6.97 -47.45 10.34
N LYS A 619 6.52 -47.21 11.58
CA LYS A 619 5.71 -48.19 12.30
C LYS A 619 4.34 -48.35 11.62
N PRO A 620 3.74 -49.55 11.61
CA PRO A 620 2.39 -49.77 11.07
C PRO A 620 1.34 -48.83 11.67
N GLU A 621 1.50 -48.42 12.93
CA GLU A 621 0.59 -47.54 13.68
C GLU A 621 0.80 -46.04 13.39
N THR A 622 1.71 -45.69 12.47
CA THR A 622 2.00 -44.27 12.13
C THR A 622 0.72 -43.60 11.61
N PRO A 623 0.30 -42.45 12.19
CA PRO A 623 -0.94 -41.80 11.77
C PRO A 623 -0.94 -41.40 10.30
N VAL A 624 -2.07 -41.61 9.63
CA VAL A 624 -2.32 -41.23 8.24
C VAL A 624 -3.63 -40.46 8.15
N GLY A 625 -3.56 -39.22 7.68
CA GLY A 625 -4.73 -38.42 7.32
C GLY A 625 -5.12 -38.62 5.87
N ILE A 626 -6.37 -38.97 5.60
CA ILE A 626 -6.95 -39.15 4.27
C ILE A 626 -8.05 -38.11 4.12
N VAL A 627 -7.85 -37.14 3.24
CA VAL A 627 -8.80 -36.03 3.06
C VAL A 627 -9.24 -35.97 1.60
N LYS A 628 -10.53 -36.23 1.37
CA LYS A 628 -11.19 -36.10 0.06
C LYS A 628 -11.94 -34.77 0.00
N GLY A 629 -11.76 -34.05 -1.10
CA GLY A 629 -12.53 -32.83 -1.36
C GLY A 629 -12.40 -31.77 -0.26
N ALA A 630 -11.19 -31.55 0.28
CA ALA A 630 -10.96 -30.62 1.38
C ALA A 630 -11.64 -29.26 1.09
N MET A 631 -12.42 -28.77 2.06
CA MET A 631 -13.15 -27.50 1.96
C MET A 631 -14.12 -27.40 0.77
N ARG A 632 -14.64 -28.53 0.29
CA ARG A 632 -15.76 -28.64 -0.65
C ARG A 632 -16.97 -29.25 0.06
N GLU A 633 -18.12 -29.26 -0.62
CA GLU A 633 -19.36 -29.82 -0.07
C GLU A 633 -19.27 -31.34 0.18
N ASP A 634 -18.49 -32.06 -0.63
CA ASP A 634 -18.27 -33.50 -0.51
C ASP A 634 -17.05 -33.86 0.36
N GLU A 635 -16.64 -32.98 1.28
CA GLU A 635 -15.49 -33.18 2.16
C GLU A 635 -15.65 -34.45 3.01
N LYS A 636 -14.65 -35.33 2.94
CA LYS A 636 -14.51 -36.47 3.86
C LYS A 636 -13.12 -36.46 4.48
N ILE A 637 -13.06 -36.61 5.80
CA ILE A 637 -11.82 -36.63 6.58
C ILE A 637 -11.76 -37.94 7.34
N VAL A 638 -10.68 -38.70 7.16
CA VAL A 638 -10.40 -39.93 7.90
C VAL A 638 -8.99 -39.83 8.48
N ILE A 639 -8.84 -40.20 9.75
CA ILE A 639 -7.55 -40.45 10.38
C ILE A 639 -7.45 -41.95 10.60
N ALA A 640 -6.50 -42.58 9.93
CA ALA A 640 -6.20 -44.00 10.00
C ALA A 640 -4.73 -44.19 10.45
N ASP A 641 -4.25 -45.42 10.36
CA ASP A 641 -2.83 -45.74 10.48
C ASP A 641 -2.26 -46.26 9.14
N LEU A 642 -0.94 -46.34 9.05
CA LEU A 642 -0.24 -46.71 7.84
C LEU A 642 -0.56 -48.14 7.37
N LYS A 643 -0.92 -49.04 8.28
CA LYS A 643 -1.35 -50.40 7.95
C LYS A 643 -2.71 -50.42 7.27
N ASN A 644 -3.68 -49.73 7.87
CA ASN A 644 -5.10 -49.79 7.56
C ASN A 644 -5.57 -48.69 6.59
N MET A 645 -4.70 -47.76 6.18
CA MET A 645 -5.06 -46.64 5.30
C MET A 645 -5.73 -47.04 3.98
N LEU A 646 -5.48 -48.25 3.47
CA LEU A 646 -6.05 -48.75 2.21
C LEU A 646 -7.47 -49.30 2.34
N GLU A 647 -7.97 -49.47 3.57
CA GLU A 647 -9.36 -49.87 3.84
C GLU A 647 -10.34 -48.71 3.60
N HIS A 648 -9.82 -47.49 3.43
CA HIS A 648 -10.58 -46.28 3.20
C HIS A 648 -10.59 -45.86 1.73
N GLU A 649 -11.64 -45.13 1.34
CA GLU A 649 -11.80 -44.59 0.00
C GLU A 649 -10.69 -43.57 -0.32
N ILE A 650 -9.85 -43.87 -1.31
CA ILE A 650 -8.81 -42.98 -1.85
C ILE A 650 -9.02 -42.87 -3.35
N ASP A 651 -9.19 -41.64 -3.86
CA ASP A 651 -9.36 -41.36 -5.28
C ASP A 651 -8.52 -40.15 -5.74
N MET A 652 -8.79 -39.64 -6.95
CA MET A 652 -8.07 -38.50 -7.52
C MET A 652 -8.33 -37.16 -6.82
N GLN A 653 -9.37 -37.07 -6.00
CA GLN A 653 -9.71 -35.89 -5.19
C GLN A 653 -9.23 -36.02 -3.74
N THR A 654 -8.50 -37.10 -3.44
CA THR A 654 -7.93 -37.35 -2.12
C THR A 654 -6.49 -36.84 -2.04
N THR A 655 -6.14 -36.22 -0.92
CA THR A 655 -4.76 -36.01 -0.49
C THR A 655 -4.51 -36.88 0.74
N VAL A 656 -3.39 -37.59 0.75
CA VAL A 656 -2.98 -38.42 1.89
C VAL A 656 -1.78 -37.79 2.58
N ILE A 657 -1.84 -37.61 3.90
CA ILE A 657 -0.75 -37.10 4.73
C ILE A 657 -0.32 -38.21 5.69
N ILE A 658 0.91 -38.69 5.55
CA ILE A 658 1.49 -39.74 6.38
C ILE A 658 2.45 -39.08 7.37
N GLY A 659 2.22 -39.31 8.66
CA GLY A 659 3.02 -38.75 9.73
C GLY A 659 4.47 -39.22 9.70
N ASN A 660 5.33 -38.47 10.38
CA ASN A 660 6.67 -38.94 10.72
C ASN A 660 6.67 -39.78 12.00
N SER A 661 7.84 -40.24 12.44
CA SER A 661 8.01 -41.07 13.65
C SER A 661 7.47 -40.47 14.94
N GLN A 662 7.29 -39.15 15.00
CA GLN A 662 6.82 -38.41 16.18
C GLN A 662 5.35 -37.98 16.09
N THR A 663 4.70 -38.24 14.95
CA THR A 663 3.32 -37.81 14.73
C THR A 663 2.35 -38.68 15.54
N PHE A 664 1.40 -38.05 16.22
CA PHE A 664 0.39 -38.72 17.04
C PHE A 664 -1.01 -38.17 16.78
N VAL A 665 -2.02 -38.89 17.27
CA VAL A 665 -3.42 -38.46 17.22
C VAL A 665 -3.87 -38.07 18.62
N TRP A 666 -4.46 -36.89 18.74
CA TRP A 666 -5.08 -36.42 19.99
C TRP A 666 -6.40 -35.71 19.67
N ASN A 667 -7.48 -36.11 20.34
CA ASN A 667 -8.83 -35.57 20.11
C ASN A 667 -9.23 -35.55 18.63
N ASN A 668 -9.01 -36.66 17.94
CA ASN A 668 -9.26 -36.81 16.50
C ASN A 668 -8.54 -35.75 15.65
N ARG A 669 -7.38 -35.28 16.11
CA ARG A 669 -6.47 -34.39 15.36
C ARG A 669 -5.11 -35.04 15.21
N MET A 670 -4.58 -34.98 14.01
CA MET A 670 -3.22 -35.41 13.70
C MET A 670 -2.24 -34.28 14.00
N ILE A 671 -1.24 -34.56 14.83
CA ILE A 671 -0.30 -33.57 15.36
C ILE A 671 1.12 -34.09 15.19
N THR A 672 1.96 -33.29 14.55
CA THR A 672 3.41 -33.51 14.58
C THR A 672 4.01 -32.51 15.58
N PRO A 673 4.64 -32.97 16.67
CA PRO A 673 5.11 -32.09 17.73
C PRO A 673 6.25 -31.18 17.24
N ARG A 674 6.29 -29.96 17.78
CA ARG A 674 7.35 -28.98 17.49
C ARG A 674 8.70 -29.29 18.17
N GLY A 675 8.75 -30.31 19.03
CA GLY A 675 9.97 -30.77 19.70
C GLY A 675 10.31 -30.09 21.04
N TYR A 676 9.41 -29.27 21.62
CA TYR A 676 9.66 -28.61 22.92
C TYR A 676 9.78 -29.58 24.10
N GLU A 677 9.21 -30.77 24.03
CA GLU A 677 9.25 -31.75 25.12
C GLU A 677 10.68 -32.19 25.48
N LYS A 678 11.61 -32.21 24.51
CA LYS A 678 13.03 -32.48 24.77
C LYS A 678 13.74 -31.33 25.49
N LYS A 679 13.20 -30.12 25.46
CA LYS A 679 13.76 -28.93 26.12
C LYS A 679 13.37 -28.82 27.60
N PHE A 680 12.26 -29.44 27.99
CA PHE A 680 11.73 -29.40 29.36
C PHE A 680 11.98 -30.67 30.17
N LYS A 681 12.46 -31.76 29.54
CA LYS A 681 13.09 -32.88 30.25
C LYS A 681 14.53 -32.48 30.61
N LYS A 682 14.68 -31.78 31.74
CA LYS A 682 15.95 -31.58 32.43
C LYS A 682 16.22 -32.75 33.36
#